data_AF-A0A2C6CRI8-F1
#
_entry.id   AF-A0A2C6CRI8-F1
#
_cell.length_a   1.000
_cell.length_b   1.000
_cell.length_c   1.000
_cell.angle_alpha   90.00
_cell.angle_beta   90.00
_cell.angle_gamma   90.00
#
_symmetry.space_group_name_H-M   'P 1'
#
loop_
_entity.id
_entity.type
_entity.pdbx_description
1 polymer ?
#
loop_
_entity_poly.entity_id
_entity_poly.type
_entity_poly.pdbx_seq_one_letter_code
_entity_poly.pdbx_strand_id
1 'polypeptide(L)'
;MLTVALNDDLYVAYSAQTGALYKAWRGDVELDGAVYTTAHGPQPLSMGRGWLQNETDNPWTIISNGQESKPELQYRGHRFENGQVYIQTELKAPGDAAPIIVSERPEYLAGPEGQAGLERVFTVKQLSEDTELLLDVAVQSLPVAASLETNGNWMQTEQQTTQQNGIRAVNLKGKLKLNKNGSTRLATHFVKLPTLADKNSPDPAGVSADTRSEGERLIERNGCKTCHNQYVRTVGPAYNAVAERYPNTAANREMLAGRVKNGAKGKWGQAAMIAHPQIPDVEINKMVAWVMSLDADTDAGSSGENTDSDDFKVAVSDAVSSSENINDDRLRPGLRIKVWQDIPPSTNSVNDLDWNSTPDYEGAVSEIEIEGASWGSLEDFFAAQFTGYLRVPETSNYLFRLRSDDGSRLFIDGQQVILHDGLHGASPMDGELALQAGNHPIRLDFFENGGGQAVFLEWRSFFSPEWEIIPMAHLGYDADMPFADLGANPMRRDLSFPGDGERLAGVHPSYTLSQARPNGFAPKVGGMDFLSDGRLVISTWDAEGAVYVLDGVQSGNPAEITYKKIATGLAEPLGLKVVNDTIYVAQKQEVTMLLDHNGDEEIDEYRTVANGWAVSANFHEFTFGLAHKEPYLYATLAIAILPGGASADPQIPSRGKAVRINRHTGELEYIASGLRTPNGIGIGVDGELFIADNQGDWLPSSKILHLTEGAFFNSYAVEKNETKTPKQPVVWLPQDVIGNSPSTPTYLEDGPYKGQMIHGEVTHGGIKRVFVEEVDGEYQGAVFRFIQGLEAGVNRIVWGPDTALYVGMVGSTGNWGDAGKLMYGLQRLKYNGEAAFEMLAVRAKSNGLEIELTQPLARGLGGDADTYRIAQWRYVPTANYGGPRIDEVDLDIAGVHISEDRRTVFLELPGMKEGHVVHLRLPYDWMSEAETPIWSTEAWYTLNSIPSAQPGFNRPAPNSATPNTLSKAEQDAGWKLLFNGHDLRGWHTYGQDTVGKAWKVNSEGSLYLDTSEKDGWQVKGGGDIVTDQSYENYELELEWKIAPCGNSGIIYNIVEDDQSDYMWQTGPEMQILDNSCHPDAQYPTHRAATLYDMLEVSQENVKSVGQWNKVRLVVTDGQVKHYLNNRLVVEYPNVGKEWERMIKRSKFKDMKLFGKSTSGRIGLQDHGDGVWFRNVKVRELE
;
A
#
# COMPACT_ATOMS: atom_id res chain seq x y z
N MET A 1 17.37 9.83 -28.20
CA MET A 1 18.38 10.77 -28.71
C MET A 1 19.54 10.78 -27.75
N LEU A 2 20.71 11.22 -28.20
CA LEU A 2 21.84 11.60 -27.35
C LEU A 2 21.93 13.13 -27.35
N THR A 3 21.81 13.75 -26.18
CA THR A 3 21.97 15.20 -26.02
C THR A 3 23.32 15.50 -25.41
N VAL A 4 24.02 16.49 -25.95
CA VAL A 4 25.37 16.88 -25.52
C VAL A 4 25.41 18.38 -25.29
N ALA A 5 25.87 18.78 -24.10
CA ALA A 5 26.25 20.16 -23.80
C ALA A 5 27.70 20.38 -24.26
N LEU A 6 27.91 21.17 -25.31
CA LEU A 6 29.26 21.52 -25.79
C LEU A 6 29.77 22.80 -25.13
N ASN A 7 28.86 23.70 -24.78
CA ASN A 7 29.12 24.97 -24.11
C ASN A 7 27.79 25.52 -23.53
N ASP A 8 27.84 26.43 -22.56
CA ASP A 8 26.66 27.15 -22.03
C ASP A 8 25.82 27.80 -23.15
N ASP A 9 26.46 28.18 -24.26
CA ASP A 9 25.79 28.78 -25.42
C ASP A 9 25.45 27.79 -26.54
N LEU A 10 25.83 26.50 -26.47
CA LEU A 10 25.60 25.53 -27.54
C LEU A 10 25.38 24.09 -27.04
N TYR A 11 24.17 23.60 -27.29
CA TYR A 11 23.78 22.21 -27.12
C TYR A 11 23.51 21.57 -28.47
N VAL A 12 23.74 20.26 -28.57
CA VAL A 12 23.44 19.44 -29.75
C VAL A 12 22.68 18.17 -29.37
N ALA A 13 21.82 17.69 -30.27
CA ALA A 13 21.09 16.45 -30.10
C ALA A 13 21.24 15.55 -31.33
N TYR A 14 21.48 14.25 -31.09
CA TYR A 14 21.68 13.22 -32.10
C TYR A 14 20.62 12.12 -32.02
N SER A 15 20.17 11.64 -33.17
CA SER A 15 19.42 10.39 -33.24
C SER A 15 20.36 9.21 -33.08
N ALA A 16 20.23 8.43 -31.99
CA ALA A 16 20.99 7.19 -31.81
C ALA A 16 20.54 6.10 -32.81
N GLN A 17 19.32 6.19 -33.34
CA GLN A 17 18.80 5.23 -34.32
C GLN A 17 19.38 5.46 -35.72
N THR A 18 19.69 6.70 -36.08
CA THR A 18 20.08 7.07 -37.45
C THR A 18 21.40 7.81 -37.57
N GLY A 19 22.04 8.16 -36.45
CA GLY A 19 23.28 8.94 -36.40
C GLY A 19 23.13 10.39 -36.89
N ALA A 20 21.90 10.87 -37.07
CA ALA A 20 21.65 12.23 -37.55
C ALA A 20 21.85 13.26 -36.44
N LEU A 21 22.57 14.35 -36.75
CA LEU A 21 22.50 15.57 -35.96
C LEU A 21 21.11 16.18 -36.15
N TYR A 22 20.29 16.17 -35.10
CA TYR A 22 18.90 16.60 -35.14
C TYR A 22 18.75 18.10 -34.89
N LYS A 23 19.41 18.63 -33.85
CA LYS A 23 19.27 20.04 -33.43
C LYS A 23 20.59 20.58 -32.89
N ALA A 24 20.85 21.87 -33.12
CA ALA A 24 21.85 22.65 -32.42
C ALA A 24 21.22 23.97 -31.94
N TRP A 25 21.32 24.28 -30.65
CA TRP A 25 20.57 25.40 -30.06
C TRP A 25 21.29 26.06 -28.89
N ARG A 26 20.79 27.26 -28.55
CA ARG A 26 21.14 27.99 -27.33
C ARG A 26 19.97 27.98 -26.37
N GLY A 27 20.22 27.62 -25.12
CA GLY A 27 19.22 27.59 -24.08
C GLY A 27 19.59 26.56 -23.02
N ASP A 28 18.65 25.67 -22.70
CA ASP A 28 18.81 24.70 -21.63
C ASP A 28 18.26 23.32 -22.04
N VAL A 29 18.49 22.33 -21.18
CA VAL A 29 17.98 20.97 -21.28
C VAL A 29 17.18 20.67 -20.02
N GLU A 30 15.87 20.53 -20.16
CA GLU A 30 15.02 20.06 -19.07
C GLU A 30 15.03 18.53 -19.06
N LEU A 31 15.72 17.97 -18.06
CA LEU A 31 15.80 16.53 -17.80
C LEU A 31 14.56 16.00 -17.07
N ASP A 32 13.77 16.90 -16.48
CA ASP A 32 12.47 16.61 -15.86
C ASP A 32 11.41 16.35 -16.94
N GLY A 33 11.56 15.24 -17.67
CA GLY A 33 10.44 14.66 -18.39
C GLY A 33 9.37 14.27 -17.39
N ALA A 34 8.24 14.97 -17.34
CA ALA A 34 7.21 14.71 -16.35
C ALA A 34 6.68 13.26 -16.45
N VAL A 35 6.77 12.50 -15.35
CA VAL A 35 6.22 11.14 -15.12
C VAL A 35 4.71 11.00 -15.36
N TYR A 36 4.03 12.06 -15.80
CA TYR A 36 2.59 12.25 -15.63
C TYR A 36 1.85 12.73 -16.89
N THR A 37 2.46 12.61 -18.09
CA THR A 37 1.73 12.71 -19.37
C THR A 37 1.67 11.35 -20.08
N THR A 38 0.91 11.24 -21.18
CA THR A 38 0.99 10.05 -22.06
C THR A 38 2.37 9.87 -22.70
N ALA A 39 3.28 10.83 -22.52
CA ALA A 39 4.63 10.88 -23.03
C ALA A 39 5.67 11.09 -21.90
N HIS A 40 6.14 10.01 -21.26
CA HIS A 40 7.48 9.98 -20.67
C HIS A 40 8.49 9.65 -21.77
N GLY A 41 8.87 10.70 -22.49
CA GLY A 41 9.90 10.56 -23.50
C GLY A 41 11.20 10.08 -22.86
N PRO A 42 11.97 9.19 -23.51
CA PRO A 42 13.38 8.99 -23.19
C PRO A 42 14.25 10.23 -23.51
N GLN A 43 13.65 11.43 -23.51
CA GLN A 43 14.15 12.61 -24.20
C GLN A 43 14.12 13.83 -23.27
N PRO A 44 15.29 14.39 -22.95
CA PRO A 44 15.37 15.71 -22.38
C PRO A 44 14.67 16.73 -23.28
N LEU A 45 13.86 17.61 -22.70
CA LEU A 45 13.23 18.69 -23.45
C LEU A 45 14.26 19.78 -23.71
N SER A 46 14.58 20.01 -24.99
CA SER A 46 15.43 21.15 -25.37
C SER A 46 14.64 22.45 -25.20
N MET A 47 15.11 23.34 -24.33
CA MET A 47 14.56 24.68 -24.15
C MET A 47 15.46 25.70 -24.85
N GLY A 48 14.88 26.66 -25.55
CA GLY A 48 15.59 27.73 -26.24
C GLY A 48 15.71 27.60 -27.76
N ARG A 49 16.25 28.65 -28.37
CA ARG A 49 16.19 28.89 -29.83
C ARG A 49 17.31 28.16 -30.58
N GLY A 50 16.95 27.58 -31.72
CA GLY A 50 17.87 26.81 -32.57
C GLY A 50 18.64 27.64 -33.59
N TRP A 51 19.87 27.23 -33.89
CA TRP A 51 20.55 27.62 -35.13
C TRP A 51 20.31 26.61 -36.24
N LEU A 52 20.14 25.35 -35.86
CA LEU A 52 20.00 24.23 -36.78
C LEU A 52 18.92 23.29 -36.25
N GLN A 53 18.02 22.89 -37.14
CA GLN A 53 17.13 21.74 -36.97
C GLN A 53 17.08 20.99 -38.30
N ASN A 54 17.51 19.73 -38.29
CA ASN A 54 17.57 18.90 -39.48
C ASN A 54 16.30 18.07 -39.64
N GLU A 55 15.85 17.94 -40.89
CA GLU A 55 14.72 17.09 -41.29
C GLU A 55 15.20 15.77 -41.93
N THR A 56 16.53 15.60 -42.08
CA THR A 56 17.11 14.39 -42.67
C THR A 56 17.24 13.30 -41.61
N ASP A 57 16.31 12.35 -41.62
CA ASP A 57 16.31 11.25 -40.66
C ASP A 57 17.52 10.33 -40.82
N ASN A 58 17.85 9.85 -42.03
CA ASN A 58 19.02 8.99 -42.28
C ASN A 58 20.03 9.66 -43.24
N PRO A 59 21.08 10.31 -42.71
CA PRO A 59 22.00 11.11 -43.50
C PRO A 59 23.12 10.29 -44.15
N TRP A 60 23.25 9.00 -43.86
CA TRP A 60 24.37 8.21 -44.33
C TRP A 60 24.09 7.61 -45.71
N THR A 61 25.08 7.59 -46.59
CA THR A 61 25.02 6.91 -47.88
C THR A 61 26.36 6.21 -48.16
N ILE A 62 26.30 4.92 -48.51
CA ILE A 62 27.46 4.14 -48.94
C ILE A 62 27.39 3.99 -50.45
N ILE A 63 28.50 4.27 -51.15
CA ILE A 63 28.64 3.99 -52.57
C ILE A 63 29.69 2.89 -52.73
N SER A 64 29.26 1.68 -53.08
CA SER A 64 30.15 0.54 -53.34
C SER A 64 30.07 0.17 -54.82
N ASN A 65 31.21 0.11 -55.51
CA ASN A 65 31.26 -0.20 -56.95
C ASN A 65 30.34 0.69 -57.82
N GLY A 66 30.16 1.95 -57.42
CA GLY A 66 29.28 2.91 -58.10
C GLY A 66 27.77 2.74 -57.84
N GLN A 67 27.35 1.80 -56.99
CA GLN A 67 25.96 1.68 -56.54
C GLN A 67 25.76 2.32 -55.17
N GLU A 68 24.75 3.19 -55.06
CA GLU A 68 24.37 3.82 -53.80
C GLU A 68 23.49 2.88 -52.97
N SER A 69 23.74 2.82 -51.65
CA SER A 69 22.92 2.12 -50.68
C SER A 69 22.84 2.89 -49.35
N LYS A 70 21.77 2.67 -48.59
CA LYS A 70 21.63 3.19 -47.23
C LYS A 70 22.15 2.13 -46.24
N PRO A 71 23.10 2.48 -45.35
CA PRO A 71 23.55 1.55 -44.33
C PRO A 71 22.50 1.36 -43.24
N GLU A 72 22.54 0.18 -42.62
CA GLU A 72 22.00 -0.03 -41.28
C GLU A 72 22.97 0.57 -40.27
N LEU A 73 22.48 1.46 -39.40
CA LEU A 73 23.30 2.08 -38.36
C LEU A 73 23.11 1.34 -37.04
N GLN A 74 24.22 1.03 -36.38
CA GLN A 74 24.25 0.57 -35.01
C GLN A 74 25.01 1.58 -34.15
N TYR A 75 24.30 2.20 -33.21
CA TYR A 75 24.93 3.00 -32.17
C TYR A 75 25.67 2.10 -31.19
N ARG A 76 26.95 2.39 -30.95
CA ARG A 76 27.82 1.61 -30.06
C ARG A 76 28.09 2.30 -28.73
N GLY A 77 27.48 3.47 -28.52
CA GLY A 77 27.68 4.26 -27.32
C GLY A 77 28.49 5.53 -27.57
N HIS A 78 28.96 6.12 -26.48
CA HIS A 78 29.79 7.31 -26.48
C HIS A 78 30.85 7.23 -25.38
N ARG A 79 31.94 7.97 -25.56
CA ARG A 79 32.97 8.14 -24.53
C ARG A 79 33.29 9.61 -24.29
N PHE A 80 33.78 9.91 -23.10
CA PHE A 80 34.33 11.18 -22.69
C PHE A 80 35.84 11.06 -22.56
N GLU A 81 36.56 12.00 -23.15
CA GLU A 81 38.02 12.00 -23.12
C GLU A 81 38.50 13.46 -23.18
N ASN A 82 39.23 13.90 -22.15
CA ASN A 82 39.74 15.28 -22.03
C ASN A 82 38.66 16.37 -22.18
N GLY A 83 37.47 16.15 -21.61
CA GLY A 83 36.33 17.07 -21.71
C GLY A 83 35.61 17.07 -23.05
N GLN A 84 35.94 16.15 -23.96
CA GLN A 84 35.32 16.02 -25.28
C GLN A 84 34.52 14.73 -25.38
N VAL A 85 33.37 14.79 -26.06
CA VAL A 85 32.56 13.60 -26.33
C VAL A 85 32.92 12.97 -27.67
N TYR A 86 32.94 11.63 -27.72
CA TYR A 86 33.15 10.85 -28.92
C TYR A 86 32.00 9.86 -29.09
N ILE A 87 31.16 10.09 -30.09
CA ILE A 87 30.02 9.26 -30.45
C ILE A 87 30.55 8.11 -31.33
N GLN A 88 30.21 6.87 -30.99
CA GLN A 88 30.64 5.68 -31.74
C GLN A 88 29.45 5.06 -32.49
N THR A 89 29.59 4.91 -33.80
CA THR A 89 28.60 4.24 -34.65
C THR A 89 29.26 3.26 -35.61
N GLU A 90 28.52 2.21 -35.92
CA GLU A 90 28.84 1.26 -36.97
C GLU A 90 27.81 1.37 -38.08
N LEU A 91 28.28 1.39 -39.33
CA LEU A 91 27.47 1.46 -40.53
C LEU A 91 27.66 0.17 -41.31
N LYS A 92 26.60 -0.62 -41.44
CA LYS A 92 26.64 -1.89 -42.17
C LYS A 92 25.96 -1.72 -43.53
N ALA A 93 26.69 -2.01 -44.61
CA ALA A 93 26.11 -2.01 -45.94
C ALA A 93 25.18 -3.25 -46.11
N PRO A 94 24.09 -3.14 -46.88
CA PRO A 94 23.23 -4.28 -47.15
C PRO A 94 24.01 -5.45 -47.78
N GLY A 95 24.05 -6.60 -47.10
CA GLY A 95 24.72 -7.82 -47.59
C GLY A 95 26.20 -7.97 -47.22
N ASP A 96 26.84 -6.94 -46.62
CA ASP A 96 28.22 -7.04 -46.13
C ASP A 96 28.28 -7.57 -44.69
N ALA A 97 29.35 -8.32 -44.39
CA ALA A 97 29.57 -8.89 -43.05
C ALA A 97 30.29 -7.93 -42.09
N ALA A 98 31.15 -7.04 -42.60
CA ALA A 98 31.97 -6.14 -41.78
C ALA A 98 31.39 -4.71 -41.76
N PRO A 99 31.24 -4.07 -40.60
CA PRO A 99 30.76 -2.69 -40.50
C PRO A 99 31.86 -1.67 -40.79
N ILE A 100 31.48 -0.50 -41.29
CA ILE A 100 32.32 0.70 -41.31
C ILE A 100 32.18 1.39 -39.96
N ILE A 101 33.31 1.66 -39.30
CA ILE A 101 33.32 2.29 -37.97
C ILE A 101 33.46 3.80 -38.14
N VAL A 102 32.58 4.57 -37.51
CA VAL A 102 32.61 6.03 -37.50
C VAL A 102 32.65 6.52 -36.05
N SER A 103 33.69 7.29 -35.72
CA SER A 103 33.76 8.03 -34.47
C SER A 103 33.58 9.52 -34.76
N GLU A 104 32.56 10.15 -34.18
CA GLU A 104 32.31 11.58 -34.33
C GLU A 104 32.64 12.33 -33.03
N ARG A 105 33.43 13.40 -33.13
CA ARG A 105 33.68 14.36 -32.05
C ARG A 105 33.06 15.72 -32.38
N PRO A 106 31.89 16.07 -31.82
CA PRO A 106 31.38 17.43 -31.86
C PRO A 106 32.08 18.33 -30.84
N GLU A 107 32.26 19.61 -31.17
CA GLU A 107 32.92 20.59 -30.29
C GLU A 107 32.42 22.01 -30.53
N TYR A 108 32.43 22.84 -29.48
CA TYR A 108 32.17 24.26 -29.61
C TYR A 108 33.36 24.99 -30.26
N LEU A 109 33.06 25.83 -31.25
CA LEU A 109 34.03 26.76 -31.85
C LEU A 109 33.65 28.19 -31.52
N ALA A 110 34.57 28.93 -30.91
CA ALA A 110 34.41 30.36 -30.71
C ALA A 110 34.64 31.10 -32.04
N GLY A 111 33.60 31.75 -32.55
CA GLY A 111 33.73 32.60 -33.73
C GLY A 111 34.47 33.92 -33.43
N PRO A 112 35.10 34.55 -34.44
CA PRO A 112 35.95 35.73 -34.27
C PRO A 112 35.24 36.96 -33.69
N GLU A 113 33.90 37.01 -33.72
CA GLU A 113 33.09 38.10 -33.16
C GLU A 113 32.17 37.65 -31.99
N GLY A 114 32.51 36.53 -31.34
CA GLY A 114 31.69 35.93 -30.29
C GLY A 114 30.43 35.24 -30.83
N GLN A 115 30.54 34.65 -32.02
CA GLN A 115 29.50 33.79 -32.61
C GLN A 115 29.69 32.36 -32.12
N ALA A 116 28.60 31.64 -31.89
CA ALA A 116 28.67 30.20 -31.63
C ALA A 116 29.00 29.47 -32.94
N GLY A 117 29.91 28.51 -32.86
CA GLY A 117 30.25 27.60 -33.94
C GLY A 117 30.21 26.15 -33.49
N LEU A 118 29.96 25.26 -34.44
CA LEU A 118 29.93 23.81 -34.25
C LEU A 118 31.02 23.18 -35.13
N GLU A 119 31.99 22.52 -34.49
CA GLU A 119 32.91 21.60 -35.14
C GLU A 119 32.36 20.18 -35.04
N ARG A 120 32.52 19.39 -36.10
CA ARG A 120 32.31 17.95 -36.11
C ARG A 120 33.52 17.31 -36.77
N VAL A 121 34.23 16.45 -36.04
CA VAL A 121 35.35 15.66 -36.58
C VAL A 121 34.95 14.20 -36.65
N PHE A 122 34.90 13.66 -37.87
CA PHE A 122 34.58 12.26 -38.14
C PHE A 122 35.87 11.48 -38.39
N THR A 123 36.09 10.40 -37.66
CA THR A 123 37.16 9.44 -37.92
C THR A 123 36.55 8.15 -38.43
N VAL A 124 36.82 7.82 -39.69
CA VAL A 124 36.31 6.62 -40.35
C VAL A 124 37.37 5.52 -40.30
N LYS A 125 36.97 4.28 -40.04
CA LYS A 125 37.82 3.08 -40.11
C LYS A 125 37.06 1.95 -40.82
N GLN A 126 37.81 0.99 -41.34
CA GLN A 126 37.27 -0.21 -42.02
C GLN A 126 36.44 0.11 -43.28
N LEU A 127 36.69 1.26 -43.92
CA LEU A 127 36.15 1.56 -45.25
C LEU A 127 37.00 0.84 -46.31
N SER A 128 36.38 -0.02 -47.12
CA SER A 128 37.07 -0.81 -48.15
C SER A 128 37.60 0.07 -49.30
N GLU A 129 38.44 -0.52 -50.17
CA GLU A 129 39.12 0.26 -51.21
C GLU A 129 38.16 0.88 -52.24
N ASP A 130 37.12 0.15 -52.63
CA ASP A 130 36.16 0.51 -53.69
C ASP A 130 34.84 1.12 -53.16
N THR A 131 34.86 1.57 -51.91
CA THR A 131 33.67 2.11 -51.22
C THR A 131 33.89 3.56 -50.78
N GLU A 132 32.87 4.39 -50.99
CA GLU A 132 32.81 5.78 -50.54
C GLU A 132 31.72 5.96 -49.48
N LEU A 133 31.97 6.84 -48.51
CA LEU A 133 31.00 7.20 -47.47
C LEU A 133 30.64 8.67 -47.58
N LEU A 134 29.34 8.94 -47.75
CA LEU A 134 28.78 10.28 -47.84
C LEU A 134 27.86 10.55 -46.65
N LEU A 135 27.89 11.78 -46.18
CA LEU A 135 27.01 12.32 -45.17
C LEU A 135 26.18 13.45 -45.78
N ASP A 136 24.86 13.32 -45.76
CA ASP A 136 23.94 14.40 -46.10
C ASP A 136 24.01 15.45 -44.97
N VAL A 137 24.40 16.68 -45.32
CA VAL A 137 24.58 17.79 -44.37
C VAL A 137 23.62 18.91 -44.77
N ALA A 138 22.76 19.27 -43.83
CA ALA A 138 21.98 20.50 -43.87
C ALA A 138 22.44 21.39 -42.70
N VAL A 139 22.78 22.63 -43.02
CA VAL A 139 23.17 23.64 -42.03
C VAL A 139 22.39 24.92 -42.27
N GLN A 140 21.99 25.55 -41.18
CA GLN A 140 21.15 26.74 -41.19
C GLN A 140 21.83 27.84 -40.38
N SER A 141 21.33 29.06 -40.52
CA SER A 141 21.77 30.20 -39.71
C SER A 141 23.24 30.60 -39.92
N LEU A 142 23.82 30.43 -41.11
CA LEU A 142 25.18 30.89 -41.39
C LEU A 142 25.19 32.37 -41.79
N PRO A 143 26.19 33.19 -41.43
CA PRO A 143 26.28 34.56 -41.92
C PRO A 143 26.59 34.62 -43.43
N VAL A 144 27.43 33.72 -43.93
CA VAL A 144 27.76 33.56 -45.36
C VAL A 144 28.01 32.08 -45.69
N ALA A 145 27.97 31.70 -46.97
CA ALA A 145 28.25 30.32 -47.38
C ALA A 145 29.67 29.85 -47.01
N ALA A 146 30.65 30.77 -47.02
CA ALA A 146 32.03 30.49 -46.62
C ALA A 146 32.19 30.19 -45.12
N SER A 147 31.13 30.34 -44.31
CA SER A 147 31.15 29.99 -42.88
C SER A 147 31.03 28.48 -42.63
N LEU A 148 30.84 27.67 -43.68
CA LEU A 148 31.05 26.22 -43.65
C LEU A 148 32.46 25.91 -44.19
N GLU A 149 33.28 25.28 -43.36
CA GLU A 149 34.64 24.87 -43.68
C GLU A 149 34.77 23.35 -43.55
N THR A 150 35.45 22.71 -44.49
CA THR A 150 35.74 21.28 -44.39
C THR A 150 37.03 20.92 -45.13
N ASN A 151 37.70 19.87 -44.66
CA ASN A 151 38.79 19.22 -45.39
C ASN A 151 38.33 17.96 -46.16
N GLY A 152 37.02 17.65 -46.15
CA GLY A 152 36.42 16.62 -46.99
C GLY A 152 35.97 17.20 -48.33
N ASN A 153 35.39 16.36 -49.19
CA ASN A 153 34.85 16.81 -50.47
C ASN A 153 33.37 17.22 -50.32
N TRP A 154 33.14 18.53 -50.29
CA TRP A 154 31.82 19.15 -50.15
C TRP A 154 31.12 19.32 -51.51
N MET A 155 29.95 18.69 -51.66
CA MET A 155 29.10 18.79 -52.85
C MET A 155 27.82 19.53 -52.48
N GLN A 156 27.81 20.85 -52.65
CA GLN A 156 26.64 21.68 -52.40
C GLN A 156 25.52 21.36 -53.40
N THR A 157 24.33 21.06 -52.88
CA THR A 157 23.13 20.80 -53.69
C THR A 157 22.13 21.94 -53.64
N GLU A 158 22.08 22.68 -52.53
CA GLU A 158 21.13 23.77 -52.33
C GLU A 158 21.77 24.92 -51.52
N GLN A 159 21.43 26.15 -51.86
CA GLN A 159 21.73 27.35 -51.06
C GLN A 159 20.54 28.30 -51.07
N GLN A 160 20.10 28.68 -49.88
CA GLN A 160 19.00 29.61 -49.69
C GLN A 160 19.44 30.73 -48.76
N THR A 161 19.12 31.97 -49.11
CA THR A 161 19.25 33.11 -48.19
C THR A 161 17.91 33.35 -47.52
N THR A 162 17.90 33.42 -46.20
CA THR A 162 16.71 33.68 -45.40
C THR A 162 16.90 34.96 -44.59
N GLN A 163 15.79 35.60 -44.24
CA GLN A 163 15.76 36.73 -43.31
C GLN A 163 14.78 36.38 -42.19
N GLN A 164 15.29 36.14 -40.99
CA GLN A 164 14.50 35.70 -39.84
C GLN A 164 14.85 36.57 -38.63
N ASN A 165 13.85 37.15 -37.97
CA ASN A 165 14.00 38.11 -36.85
C ASN A 165 14.92 39.30 -37.16
N GLY A 166 14.89 39.81 -38.40
CA GLY A 166 15.76 40.91 -38.84
C GLY A 166 17.22 40.51 -39.11
N ILE A 167 17.59 39.23 -38.95
CA ILE A 167 18.93 38.71 -39.23
C ILE A 167 18.91 38.03 -40.61
N ARG A 168 19.83 38.42 -41.48
CA ARG A 168 20.07 37.73 -42.76
C ARG A 168 20.98 36.53 -42.51
N ALA A 169 20.54 35.36 -42.95
CA ALA A 169 21.31 34.11 -42.84
C ALA A 169 21.32 33.33 -44.16
N VAL A 170 22.27 32.41 -44.28
CA VAL A 170 22.45 31.48 -45.38
C VAL A 170 22.22 30.06 -44.85
N ASN A 171 21.38 29.31 -45.55
CA ASN A 171 21.14 27.89 -45.31
C ASN A 171 21.76 27.11 -46.48
N LEU A 172 22.49 26.03 -46.18
CA LEU A 172 23.13 25.17 -47.16
C LEU A 172 22.64 23.74 -46.99
N LYS A 173 22.42 23.04 -48.10
CA LYS A 173 22.32 21.57 -48.12
C LYS A 173 23.30 21.01 -49.14
N GLY A 174 23.83 19.83 -48.84
CA GLY A 174 24.77 19.14 -49.70
C GLY A 174 25.19 17.80 -49.15
N LYS A 175 26.05 17.12 -49.89
CA LYS A 175 26.67 15.86 -49.48
C LYS A 175 28.14 16.10 -49.16
N LEU A 176 28.59 15.65 -47.99
CA LEU A 176 29.99 15.63 -47.60
C LEU A 176 30.54 14.23 -47.80
N LYS A 177 31.45 14.05 -48.74
CA LYS A 177 32.22 12.80 -48.85
C LYS A 177 33.35 12.81 -47.82
N LEU A 178 33.31 11.84 -46.91
CA LEU A 178 34.27 11.69 -45.82
C LEU A 178 35.61 11.12 -46.34
N ASN A 179 36.70 11.53 -45.70
CA ASN A 179 38.04 11.02 -45.95
C ASN A 179 38.12 9.53 -45.58
N LYS A 180 38.63 8.73 -46.52
CA LYS A 180 38.76 7.28 -46.38
C LYS A 180 39.76 6.91 -45.30
N ASN A 181 39.33 6.06 -44.37
CA ASN A 181 40.16 5.53 -43.26
C ASN A 181 40.98 6.62 -42.53
N GLY A 182 40.37 7.80 -42.35
CA GLY A 182 41.03 8.98 -41.77
C GLY A 182 40.03 9.97 -41.19
N SER A 183 40.49 11.17 -40.87
CA SER A 183 39.68 12.19 -40.23
C SER A 183 39.14 13.23 -41.21
N THR A 184 37.86 13.55 -41.08
CA THR A 184 37.17 14.63 -41.81
C THR A 184 36.69 15.66 -40.80
N ARG A 185 37.11 16.92 -40.97
CA ARG A 185 36.63 18.06 -40.18
C ARG A 185 35.53 18.78 -40.95
N LEU A 186 34.43 19.08 -40.27
CA LEU A 186 33.37 19.97 -40.74
C LEU A 186 33.16 21.03 -39.64
N ALA A 187 33.33 22.31 -39.97
CA ALA A 187 33.14 23.40 -39.03
C ALA A 187 32.16 24.42 -39.60
N THR A 188 31.25 24.90 -38.74
CA THR A 188 30.28 25.93 -39.08
C THR A 188 30.27 27.03 -38.05
N HIS A 189 30.24 28.29 -38.47
CA HIS A 189 29.97 29.43 -37.60
C HIS A 189 28.57 29.97 -37.88
N PHE A 190 27.76 30.07 -36.83
CA PHE A 190 26.40 30.58 -36.94
C PHE A 190 26.36 32.11 -36.81
N VAL A 191 25.24 32.71 -37.20
CA VAL A 191 24.93 34.08 -36.81
C VAL A 191 24.83 34.18 -35.28
N LYS A 192 25.14 35.35 -34.73
CA LYS A 192 25.29 35.56 -33.28
C LYS A 192 24.08 35.17 -32.44
N LEU A 193 22.87 35.36 -32.97
CA LEU A 193 21.63 34.97 -32.30
C LEU A 193 20.95 33.84 -33.09
N PRO A 194 20.43 32.80 -32.42
CA PRO A 194 19.72 31.72 -33.10
C PRO A 194 18.49 32.25 -33.84
N THR A 195 18.28 31.81 -35.09
CA THR A 195 17.20 32.33 -35.93
C THR A 195 15.95 31.46 -35.91
N LEU A 196 16.07 30.18 -35.55
CA LEU A 196 14.95 29.25 -35.49
C LEU A 196 14.17 29.47 -34.19
N ALA A 197 12.85 29.51 -34.31
CA ALA A 197 11.97 29.56 -33.15
C ALA A 197 12.14 28.29 -32.30
N ASP A 198 11.95 28.45 -30.99
CA ASP A 198 11.84 27.32 -30.11
C ASP A 198 10.43 26.74 -30.21
N LYS A 199 10.32 25.48 -30.65
CA LYS A 199 9.04 24.76 -30.74
C LYS A 199 8.57 24.25 -29.37
N ASN A 200 9.48 24.17 -28.40
CA ASN A 200 9.18 23.75 -27.03
C ASN A 200 9.00 24.96 -26.09
N SER A 201 9.25 26.19 -26.58
CA SER A 201 8.93 27.41 -25.85
C SER A 201 7.40 27.58 -25.82
N PRO A 202 6.80 27.87 -24.65
CA PRO A 202 5.39 28.18 -24.55
C PRO A 202 4.97 29.45 -25.30
N ASP A 203 5.91 30.19 -25.88
CA ASP A 203 5.64 31.29 -26.83
C ASP A 203 6.67 31.29 -27.99
N PRO A 204 6.34 30.68 -29.15
CA PRO A 204 7.22 30.64 -30.33
C PRO A 204 7.19 31.91 -31.20
N ALA A 205 6.30 32.87 -30.92
CA ALA A 205 6.03 34.03 -31.79
C ALA A 205 5.98 35.39 -31.09
N GLY A 206 6.06 35.46 -29.76
CA GLY A 206 5.80 36.69 -29.00
C GLY A 206 4.33 37.14 -29.07
N VAL A 207 3.42 36.29 -29.57
CA VAL A 207 1.99 36.58 -29.74
C VAL A 207 1.18 35.28 -29.62
N SER A 208 1.20 34.67 -28.45
CA SER A 208 0.04 34.17 -27.72
C SER A 208 0.56 33.31 -26.58
N ALA A 209 0.25 33.71 -25.35
CA ALA A 209 0.49 32.89 -24.17
C ALA A 209 -0.10 31.49 -24.40
N ASP A 210 0.63 30.46 -23.97
CA ASP A 210 0.09 29.14 -23.69
C ASP A 210 -1.37 29.29 -23.20
N THR A 211 -2.31 28.86 -24.04
CA THR A 211 -3.74 29.14 -23.88
C THR A 211 -4.35 28.30 -22.75
N ARG A 212 -3.56 27.38 -22.16
CA ARG A 212 -3.94 26.60 -20.98
C ARG A 212 -3.84 27.47 -19.75
N SER A 213 -4.87 27.40 -18.91
CA SER A 213 -4.92 28.17 -17.68
C SER A 213 -3.79 27.77 -16.73
N GLU A 214 -3.43 28.65 -15.81
CA GLU A 214 -2.44 28.34 -14.77
C GLU A 214 -2.88 27.11 -13.93
N GLY A 215 -4.18 26.94 -13.69
CA GLY A 215 -4.75 25.79 -12.99
C GLY A 215 -4.58 24.46 -13.72
N GLU A 216 -4.71 24.47 -15.04
CA GLU A 216 -4.52 23.29 -15.90
C GLU A 216 -3.08 22.77 -15.81
N ARG A 217 -2.11 23.70 -15.84
CA ARG A 217 -0.68 23.37 -15.74
C ARG A 217 -0.32 22.83 -14.36
N LEU A 218 -0.94 23.38 -13.31
CA LEU A 218 -0.74 22.92 -11.95
C LEU A 218 -1.34 21.51 -11.74
N ILE A 219 -2.47 21.20 -12.36
CA ILE A 219 -3.06 19.84 -12.35
C ILE A 219 -2.16 18.82 -13.02
N GLU A 220 -1.52 19.22 -14.12
CA GLU A 220 -0.57 18.39 -14.83
C GLU A 220 0.73 18.19 -14.02
N ARG A 221 1.27 19.26 -13.43
CA ARG A 221 2.49 19.23 -12.62
C ARG A 221 2.36 18.37 -11.36
N ASN A 222 1.19 18.40 -10.73
CA ASN A 222 0.98 17.75 -9.43
C ASN A 222 0.45 16.30 -9.54
N GLY A 223 0.46 15.70 -10.74
CA GLY A 223 0.13 14.28 -10.92
C GLY A 223 -1.35 13.93 -10.80
N CYS A 224 -2.25 14.92 -10.76
CA CYS A 224 -3.69 14.68 -10.70
C CYS A 224 -4.20 13.89 -11.93
N LYS A 225 -3.53 14.03 -13.08
CA LYS A 225 -3.85 13.28 -14.32
C LYS A 225 -3.58 11.76 -14.24
N THR A 226 -2.87 11.29 -13.22
CA THR A 226 -2.61 9.86 -12.99
C THR A 226 -3.91 9.12 -12.64
N CYS A 227 -4.79 9.79 -11.91
CA CYS A 227 -6.07 9.24 -11.43
C CYS A 227 -7.29 9.94 -12.04
N HIS A 228 -7.13 11.06 -12.73
CA HIS A 228 -8.24 11.80 -13.33
C HIS A 228 -7.96 12.12 -14.80
N ASN A 229 -8.96 12.02 -15.66
CA ASN A 229 -8.89 12.48 -17.05
C ASN A 229 -9.94 13.60 -17.24
N GLN A 230 -9.82 14.42 -18.28
CA GLN A 230 -10.81 15.48 -18.52
C GLN A 230 -12.21 14.91 -18.83
N TYR A 231 -12.29 13.88 -19.67
CA TYR A 231 -13.55 13.39 -20.24
C TYR A 231 -13.96 12.01 -19.74
N VAL A 232 -13.00 11.15 -19.37
CA VAL A 232 -13.25 9.74 -19.08
C VAL A 232 -12.97 9.44 -17.60
N ARG A 233 -13.81 8.63 -16.96
CA ARG A 233 -13.53 8.13 -15.61
C ARG A 233 -12.37 7.15 -15.66
N THR A 234 -11.42 7.29 -14.73
CA THR A 234 -10.27 6.38 -14.62
C THR A 234 -10.23 5.78 -13.21
N VAL A 235 -9.17 5.99 -12.43
CA VAL A 235 -9.11 5.63 -11.02
C VAL A 235 -10.06 6.51 -10.21
N GLY A 236 -10.02 7.81 -10.46
CA GLY A 236 -10.97 8.84 -9.99
C GLY A 236 -11.87 9.35 -11.13
N PRO A 237 -12.82 10.25 -10.82
CA PRO A 237 -13.78 10.81 -11.78
C PRO A 237 -13.11 11.67 -12.86
N ALA A 238 -13.81 11.85 -13.98
CA ALA A 238 -13.42 12.82 -15.00
C ALA A 238 -13.54 14.27 -14.47
N TYR A 239 -12.67 15.20 -14.88
CA TYR A 239 -12.77 16.59 -14.46
C TYR A 239 -14.09 17.25 -14.89
N ASN A 240 -14.59 16.92 -16.08
CA ASN A 240 -15.90 17.38 -16.53
C ASN A 240 -17.01 16.85 -15.60
N ALA A 241 -16.94 15.57 -15.19
CA ALA A 241 -17.91 15.00 -14.26
C ALA A 241 -17.82 15.64 -12.85
N VAL A 242 -16.65 16.14 -12.45
CA VAL A 242 -16.50 16.93 -11.22
C VAL A 242 -17.15 18.31 -11.38
N ALA A 243 -16.89 18.98 -12.51
CA ALA A 243 -17.44 20.30 -12.82
C ALA A 243 -18.97 20.28 -12.95
N GLU A 244 -19.51 19.29 -13.66
CA GLU A 244 -20.97 19.07 -13.83
C GLU A 244 -21.65 18.71 -12.49
N ARG A 245 -20.95 18.04 -11.57
CA ARG A 245 -21.52 17.59 -10.30
C ARG A 245 -21.55 18.68 -9.24
N TYR A 246 -20.62 19.63 -9.27
CA TYR A 246 -20.51 20.68 -8.25
C TYR A 246 -20.71 22.06 -8.87
N PRO A 247 -21.73 22.83 -8.47
CA PRO A 247 -21.89 24.22 -8.91
C PRO A 247 -20.64 25.06 -8.63
N ASN A 248 -20.25 25.96 -9.53
CA ASN A 248 -19.01 26.76 -9.43
C ASN A 248 -19.08 27.90 -8.38
N THR A 249 -19.32 27.56 -7.13
CA THR A 249 -19.41 28.48 -5.97
C THR A 249 -18.09 28.54 -5.19
N ALA A 250 -17.91 29.59 -4.36
CA ALA A 250 -16.72 29.72 -3.52
C ALA A 250 -16.57 28.54 -2.53
N ALA A 251 -17.67 28.13 -1.88
CA ALA A 251 -17.71 27.00 -0.97
C ALA A 251 -17.33 25.67 -1.64
N ASN A 252 -17.79 25.42 -2.88
CA ASN A 252 -17.41 24.21 -3.61
C ASN A 252 -15.96 24.24 -4.07
N ARG A 253 -15.42 25.40 -4.46
CA ARG A 253 -14.00 25.55 -4.77
C ARG A 253 -13.12 25.30 -3.55
N GLU A 254 -13.51 25.81 -2.39
CA GLU A 254 -12.79 25.59 -1.13
C GLU A 254 -12.86 24.13 -0.65
N MET A 255 -14.04 23.50 -0.74
CA MET A 255 -14.23 22.08 -0.41
C MET A 255 -13.44 21.17 -1.35
N LEU A 256 -13.45 21.43 -2.66
CA LEU A 256 -12.64 20.68 -3.63
C LEU A 256 -11.15 20.93 -3.41
N ALA A 257 -10.75 22.14 -3.03
CA ALA A 257 -9.36 22.44 -2.66
C ALA A 257 -8.94 21.65 -1.42
N GLY A 258 -9.79 21.58 -0.40
CA GLY A 258 -9.60 20.74 0.78
C GLY A 258 -9.45 19.25 0.42
N ARG A 259 -10.24 18.74 -0.53
CA ARG A 259 -10.12 17.35 -1.02
C ARG A 259 -8.81 17.10 -1.76
N VAL A 260 -8.35 18.05 -2.56
CA VAL A 260 -7.03 17.94 -3.21
C VAL A 260 -5.92 17.91 -2.15
N LYS A 261 -6.00 18.79 -1.14
CA LYS A 261 -4.99 18.90 -0.09
C LYS A 261 -4.95 17.70 0.86
N ASN A 262 -6.11 17.24 1.30
CA ASN A 262 -6.23 16.26 2.37
C ASN A 262 -6.56 14.84 1.88
N GLY A 263 -6.80 14.68 0.57
CA GLY A 263 -7.28 13.43 -0.02
C GLY A 263 -8.79 13.27 0.15
N ALA A 264 -9.36 12.29 -0.53
CA ALA A 264 -10.80 12.01 -0.47
C ALA A 264 -11.10 10.54 -0.80
N LYS A 265 -12.05 9.92 -0.10
CA LYS A 265 -12.53 8.55 -0.39
C LYS A 265 -14.05 8.55 -0.62
N GLY A 266 -14.57 7.54 -1.32
CA GLY A 266 -15.98 7.14 -1.24
C GLY A 266 -16.99 7.85 -2.15
N LYS A 267 -16.71 9.02 -2.74
CA LYS A 267 -17.71 9.72 -3.60
C LYS A 267 -17.81 9.24 -5.05
N TRP A 268 -16.81 8.50 -5.54
CA TRP A 268 -16.70 8.10 -6.95
C TRP A 268 -16.17 6.66 -7.13
N GLY A 269 -16.37 5.78 -6.14
CA GLY A 269 -15.88 4.39 -6.10
C GLY A 269 -14.91 4.12 -4.95
N GLN A 270 -14.40 2.87 -4.87
CA GLN A 270 -13.53 2.42 -3.78
C GLN A 270 -12.10 3.01 -3.82
N ALA A 271 -11.67 3.54 -4.97
CA ALA A 271 -10.36 4.17 -5.11
C ALA A 271 -10.32 5.53 -4.36
N ALA A 272 -9.38 5.66 -3.42
CA ALA A 272 -9.15 6.89 -2.68
C ALA A 272 -8.24 7.85 -3.46
N MET A 273 -8.60 9.14 -3.47
CA MET A 273 -7.73 10.24 -3.89
C MET A 273 -6.70 10.52 -2.81
N ILE A 274 -5.43 10.44 -3.17
CA ILE A 274 -4.29 10.68 -2.27
C ILE A 274 -4.26 12.16 -1.84
N ALA A 275 -3.86 12.41 -0.59
CA ALA A 275 -3.67 13.75 -0.07
C ALA A 275 -2.46 14.44 -0.70
N HIS A 276 -2.58 15.74 -1.00
CA HIS A 276 -1.48 16.57 -1.49
C HIS A 276 -1.17 17.74 -0.52
N PRO A 277 -0.81 17.47 0.75
CA PRO A 277 -0.54 18.52 1.74
C PRO A 277 0.69 19.39 1.39
N GLN A 278 1.56 18.87 0.53
CA GLN A 278 2.76 19.56 0.05
C GLN A 278 2.49 20.64 -1.01
N ILE A 279 1.29 20.69 -1.61
CA ILE A 279 0.96 21.72 -2.60
C ILE A 279 0.46 22.97 -1.87
N PRO A 280 1.03 24.17 -2.14
CA PRO A 280 0.53 25.41 -1.56
C PRO A 280 -0.94 25.67 -1.87
N ASP A 281 -1.71 26.16 -0.90
CA ASP A 281 -3.15 26.43 -1.05
C ASP A 281 -3.48 27.34 -2.23
N VAL A 282 -2.61 28.31 -2.50
CA VAL A 282 -2.71 29.21 -3.67
C VAL A 282 -2.72 28.44 -4.99
N GLU A 283 -1.94 27.37 -5.10
CA GLU A 283 -1.87 26.55 -6.31
C GLU A 283 -3.05 25.59 -6.39
N ILE A 284 -3.47 25.00 -5.27
CA ILE A 284 -4.66 24.16 -5.19
C ILE A 284 -5.91 24.94 -5.64
N ASN A 285 -6.06 26.16 -5.17
CA ASN A 285 -7.18 27.01 -5.55
C ASN A 285 -7.20 27.33 -7.04
N LYS A 286 -6.03 27.51 -7.67
CA LYS A 286 -5.91 27.69 -9.12
C LYS A 286 -6.30 26.43 -9.89
N MET A 287 -5.86 25.26 -9.43
CA MET A 287 -6.22 23.95 -10.02
C MET A 287 -7.73 23.74 -10.01
N VAL A 288 -8.36 23.92 -8.85
CA VAL A 288 -9.80 23.74 -8.69
C VAL A 288 -10.58 24.76 -9.51
N ALA A 289 -10.12 26.02 -9.56
CA ALA A 289 -10.75 27.04 -10.38
C ALA A 289 -10.79 26.67 -11.87
N TRP A 290 -9.75 25.99 -12.38
CA TRP A 290 -9.77 25.47 -13.74
C TRP A 290 -10.74 24.29 -13.91
N VAL A 291 -10.74 23.30 -13.03
CA VAL A 291 -11.68 22.16 -13.11
C VAL A 291 -13.12 22.67 -13.18
N MET A 292 -13.47 23.60 -12.30
CA MET A 292 -14.81 24.19 -12.24
C MET A 292 -15.12 25.11 -13.42
N SER A 293 -14.11 25.50 -14.22
CA SER A 293 -14.31 26.25 -15.47
C SER A 293 -14.65 25.37 -16.67
N LEU A 294 -14.49 24.04 -16.55
CA LEU A 294 -14.76 23.09 -17.64
C LEU A 294 -16.27 22.89 -17.90
N ASP A 295 -17.11 23.32 -16.98
CA ASP A 295 -18.57 23.37 -17.10
C ASP A 295 -19.06 24.61 -17.90
N ALA A 296 -18.16 25.55 -18.23
CA ALA A 296 -18.51 26.88 -18.71
C ALA A 296 -19.06 26.98 -20.15
N ASP A 297 -19.24 25.88 -20.88
CA ASP A 297 -19.90 25.90 -22.20
C ASP A 297 -21.40 25.50 -22.16
N THR A 298 -21.96 25.25 -20.99
CA THR A 298 -23.40 25.06 -20.82
C THR A 298 -23.89 25.67 -19.52
N ASP A 299 -23.92 27.00 -19.41
CA ASP A 299 -24.89 27.70 -18.55
C ASP A 299 -24.89 29.23 -18.78
N ALA A 300 -25.33 29.62 -19.98
CA ALA A 300 -25.96 30.92 -20.15
C ALA A 300 -27.41 30.84 -19.65
N GLY A 301 -27.63 30.88 -18.33
CA GLY A 301 -29.00 31.03 -17.83
C GLY A 301 -29.33 30.63 -16.39
N SER A 302 -28.65 31.17 -15.37
CA SER A 302 -29.37 31.53 -14.14
C SER A 302 -28.57 32.56 -13.34
N SER A 303 -29.03 33.81 -13.38
CA SER A 303 -28.67 34.80 -12.38
C SER A 303 -29.47 34.49 -11.12
N GLY A 304 -28.77 34.18 -10.03
CA GLY A 304 -29.31 34.10 -8.68
C GLY A 304 -28.33 34.80 -7.75
N GLU A 305 -28.73 35.98 -7.29
CA GLU A 305 -27.98 36.82 -6.35
C GLU A 305 -27.75 36.08 -5.03
N ASN A 306 -26.55 36.22 -4.47
CA ASN A 306 -26.24 35.78 -3.11
C ASN A 306 -26.58 36.92 -2.14
N THR A 307 -27.58 36.72 -1.27
CA THR A 307 -27.82 37.53 -0.08
C THR A 307 -27.63 36.67 1.17
N ASP A 308 -26.57 36.96 1.92
CA ASP A 308 -26.17 36.32 3.19
C ASP A 308 -27.17 36.61 4.34
N SER A 309 -28.43 36.18 4.23
CA SER A 309 -29.40 36.23 5.35
C SER A 309 -30.47 35.14 5.38
N ASP A 310 -30.52 34.24 4.40
CA ASP A 310 -31.69 33.38 4.16
C ASP A 310 -31.46 31.87 4.47
N ASP A 311 -30.38 31.51 5.19
CA ASP A 311 -29.97 30.11 5.40
C ASP A 311 -30.86 29.30 6.36
N PHE A 312 -31.86 29.93 7.00
CA PHE A 312 -32.85 29.29 7.86
C PHE A 312 -34.26 29.66 7.39
N LYS A 313 -35.00 28.69 6.88
CA LYS A 313 -36.36 28.83 6.33
C LYS A 313 -37.44 28.69 7.41
N VAL A 314 -37.09 28.19 8.60
CA VAL A 314 -38.01 27.98 9.73
C VAL A 314 -37.69 28.98 10.84
N ALA A 315 -38.69 29.77 11.26
CA ALA A 315 -38.49 30.75 12.32
C ALA A 315 -38.36 30.04 13.69
N VAL A 316 -37.45 30.52 14.56
CA VAL A 316 -37.30 30.00 15.95
C VAL A 316 -38.61 30.15 16.76
N SER A 317 -39.52 31.05 16.36
CA SER A 317 -40.87 31.15 16.96
C SER A 317 -41.71 29.89 16.78
N ASP A 318 -41.39 29.07 15.78
CA ASP A 318 -42.08 27.83 15.45
C ASP A 318 -41.40 26.62 16.09
N ALA A 319 -40.49 26.85 17.06
CA ALA A 319 -39.75 25.80 17.74
C ALA A 319 -40.67 24.79 18.42
N VAL A 320 -40.57 23.53 17.99
CA VAL A 320 -41.34 22.41 18.50
C VAL A 320 -40.85 22.09 19.92
N SER A 321 -41.78 22.04 20.87
CA SER A 321 -41.52 21.51 22.21
C SER A 321 -41.50 19.98 22.13
N SER A 322 -40.63 19.34 22.90
CA SER A 322 -40.59 17.88 22.95
C SER A 322 -41.98 17.28 23.16
N SER A 323 -42.29 16.29 22.32
CA SER A 323 -43.53 15.51 22.36
C SER A 323 -43.61 14.57 23.55
N GLU A 324 -42.49 14.31 24.23
CA GLU A 324 -42.38 13.46 25.41
C GLU A 324 -41.44 14.04 26.48
N ASN A 325 -41.88 14.06 27.73
CA ASN A 325 -41.00 14.43 28.86
C ASN A 325 -40.37 13.16 29.46
N ILE A 326 -39.11 12.88 29.12
CA ILE A 326 -38.31 11.80 29.73
C ILE A 326 -37.34 12.35 30.79
N ASN A 327 -37.19 11.62 31.90
CA ASN A 327 -36.20 11.96 32.94
C ASN A 327 -34.78 11.62 32.43
N ASP A 328 -33.86 12.56 32.54
CA ASP A 328 -32.45 12.40 32.17
C ASP A 328 -31.77 11.21 32.88
N ASP A 329 -32.17 10.89 34.12
CA ASP A 329 -31.60 9.76 34.87
C ASP A 329 -31.89 8.38 34.21
N ARG A 330 -32.94 8.32 33.38
CA ARG A 330 -33.35 7.13 32.64
C ARG A 330 -32.64 6.99 31.30
N LEU A 331 -31.99 8.04 30.80
CA LEU A 331 -31.29 7.98 29.53
C LEU A 331 -29.91 7.33 29.69
N ARG A 332 -29.55 6.48 28.73
CA ARG A 332 -28.18 6.00 28.52
C ARG A 332 -27.64 6.59 27.22
N PRO A 333 -26.35 6.96 27.14
CA PRO A 333 -25.79 7.56 25.93
C PRO A 333 -25.95 6.69 24.67
N GLY A 334 -26.24 7.31 23.53
CA GLY A 334 -26.40 6.64 22.23
C GLY A 334 -27.85 6.44 21.79
N LEU A 335 -28.06 5.69 20.71
CA LEU A 335 -29.39 5.32 20.19
C LEU A 335 -29.56 3.81 20.16
N ARG A 336 -30.80 3.35 20.31
CA ARG A 336 -31.17 1.95 20.11
C ARG A 336 -31.20 1.65 18.61
N ILE A 337 -30.55 0.57 18.18
CA ILE A 337 -30.58 0.09 16.81
C ILE A 337 -31.36 -1.22 16.72
N LYS A 338 -32.15 -1.39 15.66
CA LYS A 338 -32.71 -2.65 15.18
C LYS A 338 -32.21 -2.92 13.76
N VAL A 339 -31.83 -4.16 13.47
CA VAL A 339 -31.33 -4.56 12.14
C VAL A 339 -32.17 -5.70 11.59
N TRP A 340 -32.46 -5.63 10.29
CA TRP A 340 -33.04 -6.70 9.49
C TRP A 340 -32.05 -7.10 8.41
N GLN A 341 -31.66 -8.37 8.38
CA GLN A 341 -30.78 -8.96 7.38
C GLN A 341 -31.62 -9.57 6.26
N ASP A 342 -30.99 -9.82 5.12
CA ASP A 342 -31.60 -10.48 3.96
C ASP A 342 -32.92 -9.82 3.50
N ILE A 343 -32.98 -8.48 3.50
CA ILE A 343 -34.15 -7.80 2.96
C ILE A 343 -34.33 -8.15 1.46
N PRO A 344 -35.55 -8.12 0.90
CA PRO A 344 -35.77 -8.52 -0.48
C PRO A 344 -34.89 -7.72 -1.46
N PRO A 345 -34.19 -8.37 -2.42
CA PRO A 345 -33.40 -7.66 -3.43
C PRO A 345 -34.22 -6.69 -4.30
N SER A 346 -35.54 -6.80 -4.28
CA SER A 346 -36.47 -5.87 -4.94
C SER A 346 -36.76 -4.58 -4.14
N THR A 347 -36.14 -4.36 -2.99
CA THR A 347 -36.36 -3.19 -2.12
C THR A 347 -35.79 -1.94 -2.77
N ASN A 348 -36.63 -1.00 -3.18
CA ASN A 348 -36.18 0.26 -3.78
C ASN A 348 -36.58 1.48 -2.94
N SER A 349 -37.32 1.28 -1.86
CA SER A 349 -37.81 2.34 -0.98
C SER A 349 -37.85 1.89 0.48
N VAL A 350 -37.63 2.82 1.41
CA VAL A 350 -37.84 2.63 2.85
C VAL A 350 -39.28 2.20 3.19
N ASN A 351 -40.23 2.40 2.26
CA ASN A 351 -41.62 1.99 2.40
C ASN A 351 -41.89 0.55 1.95
N ASP A 352 -40.95 -0.09 1.25
CA ASP A 352 -41.07 -1.51 0.85
C ASP A 352 -40.83 -2.45 2.03
N LEU A 353 -40.27 -1.94 3.13
CA LEU A 353 -39.88 -2.69 4.32
C LEU A 353 -40.97 -2.66 5.41
N ASP A 354 -41.22 -3.82 6.03
CA ASP A 354 -42.07 -3.93 7.21
C ASP A 354 -41.26 -3.71 8.49
N TRP A 355 -41.15 -2.45 8.90
CA TRP A 355 -40.45 -2.02 10.13
C TRP A 355 -41.08 -2.52 11.44
N ASN A 356 -42.27 -3.15 11.39
CA ASN A 356 -42.90 -3.78 12.56
C ASN A 356 -42.61 -5.27 12.66
N SER A 357 -41.96 -5.86 11.66
CA SER A 357 -41.51 -7.24 11.70
C SER A 357 -40.44 -7.43 12.79
N THR A 358 -40.21 -8.67 13.21
CA THR A 358 -39.18 -8.97 14.21
C THR A 358 -37.80 -8.72 13.60
N PRO A 359 -36.95 -7.86 14.19
CA PRO A 359 -35.58 -7.66 13.71
C PRO A 359 -34.71 -8.89 13.98
N ASP A 360 -33.61 -9.02 13.25
CA ASP A 360 -32.59 -10.04 13.46
C ASP A 360 -31.60 -9.66 14.57
N TYR A 361 -31.46 -8.36 14.83
CA TYR A 361 -30.61 -7.85 15.91
C TYR A 361 -31.21 -6.58 16.54
N GLU A 362 -30.98 -6.42 17.85
CA GLU A 362 -31.30 -5.21 18.58
C GLU A 362 -30.17 -4.86 19.56
N GLY A 363 -29.78 -3.58 19.61
CA GLY A 363 -28.67 -3.12 20.45
C GLY A 363 -28.61 -1.61 20.58
N ALA A 364 -27.42 -1.07 20.86
CA ALA A 364 -27.15 0.36 20.90
C ALA A 364 -25.99 0.75 20.00
N VAL A 365 -26.02 1.98 19.50
CA VAL A 365 -24.93 2.65 18.79
C VAL A 365 -24.60 3.97 19.47
N SER A 366 -23.31 4.32 19.48
CA SER A 366 -22.79 5.54 20.08
C SER A 366 -23.19 6.79 19.29
N GLU A 367 -23.12 6.70 17.97
CA GLU A 367 -23.32 7.80 17.03
C GLU A 367 -23.76 7.22 15.68
N ILE A 368 -24.27 8.09 14.81
CA ILE A 368 -24.65 7.72 13.45
C ILE A 368 -23.57 8.25 12.51
N GLU A 369 -22.44 7.53 12.50
CA GLU A 369 -21.34 7.64 11.55
C GLU A 369 -20.91 6.21 11.19
N ILE A 370 -21.66 5.57 10.30
CA ILE A 370 -21.50 4.13 10.03
C ILE A 370 -21.30 3.92 8.54
N GLU A 371 -20.11 3.50 8.14
CA GLU A 371 -19.77 3.20 6.75
C GLU A 371 -18.91 1.94 6.61
N GLY A 372 -19.05 1.22 5.50
CA GLY A 372 -18.23 0.06 5.15
C GLY A 372 -18.08 -0.92 6.30
N ALA A 373 -16.84 -1.22 6.69
CA ALA A 373 -16.52 -2.15 7.77
C ALA A 373 -17.08 -1.74 9.16
N SER A 374 -17.56 -0.51 9.37
CA SER A 374 -18.32 -0.17 10.60
C SER A 374 -19.65 -0.91 10.72
N TRP A 375 -20.17 -1.43 9.61
CA TRP A 375 -21.37 -2.28 9.57
C TRP A 375 -21.08 -3.76 9.85
N GLY A 376 -19.84 -4.12 10.22
CA GLY A 376 -19.45 -5.49 10.53
C GLY A 376 -19.59 -6.40 9.31
N SER A 377 -20.38 -7.47 9.44
CA SER A 377 -20.66 -8.43 8.36
C SER A 377 -21.78 -7.99 7.41
N LEU A 378 -22.42 -6.85 7.66
CA LEU A 378 -23.48 -6.34 6.80
C LEU A 378 -22.86 -5.60 5.59
N GLU A 379 -23.02 -6.20 4.42
CA GLU A 379 -22.57 -5.64 3.15
C GLU A 379 -23.75 -5.13 2.33
N ASP A 380 -24.55 -6.03 1.78
CA ASP A 380 -25.73 -5.72 0.97
C ASP A 380 -27.00 -6.31 1.62
N PHE A 381 -28.18 -5.86 1.15
CA PHE A 381 -29.49 -6.41 1.51
C PHE A 381 -29.78 -6.41 3.03
N PHE A 382 -29.64 -5.25 3.67
CA PHE A 382 -30.05 -5.10 5.06
C PHE A 382 -30.77 -3.77 5.33
N ALA A 383 -31.44 -3.67 6.47
CA ALA A 383 -32.07 -2.45 6.95
C ALA A 383 -31.76 -2.19 8.42
N ALA A 384 -31.69 -0.93 8.82
CA ALA A 384 -31.45 -0.50 10.18
C ALA A 384 -32.44 0.59 10.61
N GLN A 385 -32.94 0.49 11.84
CA GLN A 385 -33.75 1.52 12.49
C GLN A 385 -33.07 1.98 13.77
N PHE A 386 -32.86 3.28 13.89
CA PHE A 386 -32.30 3.94 15.06
C PHE A 386 -33.38 4.70 15.81
N THR A 387 -33.47 4.53 17.13
CA THR A 387 -34.50 5.15 17.97
C THR A 387 -33.94 5.62 19.29
N GLY A 388 -34.46 6.73 19.82
CA GLY A 388 -34.08 7.25 21.12
C GLY A 388 -34.48 8.72 21.25
N TYR A 389 -33.60 9.51 21.86
CA TYR A 389 -33.80 10.91 22.17
C TYR A 389 -32.59 11.73 21.74
N LEU A 390 -32.84 12.84 21.04
CA LEU A 390 -31.88 13.88 20.72
C LEU A 390 -31.95 14.98 21.80
N ARG A 391 -30.85 15.21 22.51
CA ARG A 391 -30.73 16.28 23.50
C ARG A 391 -30.30 17.57 22.82
N VAL A 392 -31.26 18.48 22.69
CA VAL A 392 -31.09 19.83 22.17
C VAL A 392 -30.63 20.76 23.31
N PRO A 393 -29.41 21.32 23.27
CA PRO A 393 -28.85 22.10 24.37
C PRO A 393 -29.51 23.46 24.53
N GLU A 394 -29.87 24.10 23.40
CA GLU A 394 -30.45 25.44 23.38
C GLU A 394 -31.57 25.52 22.34
N THR A 395 -32.62 26.29 22.63
CA THR A 395 -33.71 26.55 21.70
C THR A 395 -33.19 27.28 20.47
N SER A 396 -33.23 26.65 19.30
CA SER A 396 -32.71 27.21 18.05
C SER A 396 -33.34 26.52 16.83
N ASN A 397 -33.15 27.12 15.66
CA ASN A 397 -33.19 26.44 14.38
C ASN A 397 -31.98 25.48 14.28
N TYR A 398 -32.27 24.21 13.97
CA TYR A 398 -31.28 23.18 13.69
C TYR A 398 -31.45 22.72 12.25
N LEU A 399 -30.32 22.64 11.54
CA LEU A 399 -30.24 21.96 10.26
C LEU A 399 -29.68 20.57 10.52
N PHE A 400 -30.38 19.56 10.03
CA PHE A 400 -29.97 18.16 10.05
C PHE A 400 -29.53 17.77 8.65
N ARG A 401 -28.52 16.91 8.57
CA ARG A 401 -28.07 16.30 7.33
C ARG A 401 -28.02 14.80 7.52
N LEU A 402 -28.76 14.10 6.66
CA LEU A 402 -28.76 12.66 6.58
C LEU A 402 -28.02 12.26 5.30
N ARG A 403 -26.87 11.63 5.46
CA ARG A 403 -26.10 11.09 4.34
C ARG A 403 -26.23 9.58 4.31
N SER A 404 -26.90 9.03 3.31
CA SER A 404 -27.08 7.58 3.16
C SER A 404 -26.69 7.08 1.77
N ASP A 405 -26.11 5.87 1.72
CA ASP A 405 -26.10 5.00 0.54
C ASP A 405 -27.42 4.21 0.55
N ASP A 406 -28.17 4.27 -0.54
CA ASP A 406 -29.59 3.92 -0.61
C ASP A 406 -30.50 4.66 0.39
N GLY A 407 -31.71 4.14 0.63
CA GLY A 407 -32.82 4.93 1.13
C GLY A 407 -32.85 5.08 2.65
N SER A 408 -33.13 6.30 3.11
CA SER A 408 -33.27 6.63 4.51
C SER A 408 -34.31 7.72 4.79
N ARG A 409 -34.75 7.84 6.05
CA ARG A 409 -35.61 8.93 6.52
C ARG A 409 -35.40 9.24 7.99
N LEU A 410 -35.56 10.51 8.36
CA LEU A 410 -35.39 11.03 9.71
C LEU A 410 -36.71 11.61 10.24
N PHE A 411 -37.08 11.23 11.46
CA PHE A 411 -38.15 11.81 12.25
C PHE A 411 -37.60 12.41 13.55
N ILE A 412 -38.10 13.59 13.90
CA ILE A 412 -37.89 14.22 15.22
C ILE A 412 -39.26 14.65 15.73
N ASP A 413 -39.62 14.29 16.96
CA ASP A 413 -40.96 14.49 17.54
C ASP A 413 -42.10 13.95 16.65
N GLY A 414 -41.85 12.87 15.93
CA GLY A 414 -42.80 12.28 14.99
C GLY A 414 -43.00 13.08 13.69
N GLN A 415 -42.35 14.23 13.52
CA GLN A 415 -42.32 14.98 12.27
C GLN A 415 -41.21 14.44 11.37
N GLN A 416 -41.54 14.09 10.11
CA GLN A 416 -40.54 13.70 9.12
C GLN A 416 -39.75 14.93 8.69
N VAL A 417 -38.47 14.98 9.07
CA VAL A 417 -37.55 16.10 8.79
C VAL A 417 -36.84 15.88 7.45
N ILE A 418 -36.44 14.63 7.18
CA ILE A 418 -35.73 14.25 5.95
C ILE A 418 -36.33 12.97 5.38
N LEU A 419 -36.51 12.93 4.06
CA LEU A 419 -36.74 11.71 3.27
C LEU A 419 -35.69 11.69 2.16
N HIS A 420 -34.78 10.74 2.24
CA HIS A 420 -33.71 10.52 1.28
C HIS A 420 -33.83 9.10 0.73
N ASP A 421 -34.86 8.86 -0.09
CA ASP A 421 -35.29 7.52 -0.46
C ASP A 421 -34.89 7.14 -1.89
N GLY A 422 -34.82 5.85 -2.19
CA GLY A 422 -34.39 5.33 -3.49
C GLY A 422 -33.01 4.66 -3.45
N LEU A 423 -32.61 4.08 -4.59
CA LEU A 423 -31.27 3.52 -4.76
C LEU A 423 -30.28 4.59 -5.21
N HIS A 424 -29.23 4.84 -4.44
CA HIS A 424 -28.25 5.88 -4.74
C HIS A 424 -26.98 5.75 -3.90
N GLY A 425 -25.83 6.08 -4.50
CA GLY A 425 -24.55 6.24 -3.78
C GLY A 425 -24.65 7.18 -2.55
N ALA A 426 -23.80 6.95 -1.53
CA ALA A 426 -23.74 7.79 -0.33
C ALA A 426 -23.78 9.31 -0.59
N SER A 427 -24.92 9.94 -0.34
CA SER A 427 -25.13 11.37 -0.63
C SER A 427 -25.93 12.06 0.49
N PRO A 428 -25.72 13.37 0.75
CA PRO A 428 -26.40 14.08 1.82
C PRO A 428 -27.77 14.62 1.37
N MET A 429 -28.73 14.62 2.29
CA MET A 429 -30.00 15.35 2.19
C MET A 429 -30.20 16.15 3.49
N ASP A 430 -30.54 17.43 3.35
CA ASP A 430 -30.67 18.35 4.49
C ASP A 430 -32.15 18.56 4.82
N GLY A 431 -32.44 18.72 6.11
CA GLY A 431 -33.75 19.09 6.62
C GLY A 431 -33.62 20.10 7.75
N GLU A 432 -34.61 20.97 7.91
CA GLU A 432 -34.59 22.04 8.91
C GLU A 432 -35.74 21.87 9.90
N LEU A 433 -35.43 22.01 11.18
CA LEU A 433 -36.44 22.01 12.25
C LEU A 433 -36.02 22.96 13.38
N ALA A 434 -36.94 23.83 13.80
CA ALA A 434 -36.75 24.62 15.01
C ALA A 434 -37.16 23.77 16.23
N LEU A 435 -36.28 23.68 17.24
CA LEU A 435 -36.46 22.84 18.42
C LEU A 435 -36.24 23.66 19.69
N GLN A 436 -37.03 23.38 20.73
CA GLN A 436 -36.78 23.92 22.08
C GLN A 436 -35.62 23.17 22.75
N ALA A 437 -34.98 23.78 23.75
CA ALA A 437 -34.00 23.06 24.58
C ALA A 437 -34.69 21.89 25.32
N GLY A 438 -34.10 20.70 25.28
CA GLY A 438 -34.66 19.49 25.90
C GLY A 438 -34.35 18.21 25.14
N ASN A 439 -34.95 17.09 25.57
CA ASN A 439 -34.80 15.78 24.91
C ASN A 439 -35.97 15.56 23.94
N HIS A 440 -35.68 15.32 22.66
CA HIS A 440 -36.66 15.13 21.59
C HIS A 440 -36.61 13.70 21.07
N PRO A 441 -37.71 12.94 21.05
CA PRO A 441 -37.79 11.67 20.36
C PRO A 441 -37.23 11.73 18.93
N ILE A 442 -36.31 10.85 18.60
CA ILE A 442 -35.67 10.74 17.29
C ILE A 442 -35.82 9.32 16.75
N ARG A 443 -36.12 9.21 15.45
CA ARG A 443 -36.10 7.95 14.72
C ARG A 443 -35.48 8.13 13.34
N LEU A 444 -34.57 7.25 12.98
CA LEU A 444 -33.95 7.17 11.65
C LEU A 444 -34.18 5.76 11.10
N ASP A 445 -34.72 5.67 9.89
CA ASP A 445 -34.82 4.40 9.15
C ASP A 445 -33.84 4.43 7.97
N PHE A 446 -33.16 3.32 7.68
CA PHE A 446 -32.14 3.18 6.64
C PHE A 446 -32.18 1.78 6.01
N PHE A 447 -32.00 1.66 4.70
CA PHE A 447 -31.77 0.37 4.04
C PHE A 447 -30.63 0.45 3.03
N GLU A 448 -29.97 -0.69 2.84
CA GLU A 448 -28.94 -0.94 1.84
C GLU A 448 -29.39 -2.10 0.95
N ASN A 449 -29.49 -1.88 -0.37
CA ASN A 449 -29.82 -2.93 -1.34
C ASN A 449 -28.57 -3.45 -2.05
N GLY A 450 -27.58 -2.60 -2.34
CA GLY A 450 -26.29 -3.09 -2.79
C GLY A 450 -25.32 -2.03 -3.27
N GLY A 451 -24.02 -2.26 -3.03
CA GLY A 451 -22.96 -1.38 -3.48
C GLY A 451 -22.03 -0.98 -2.35
N GLY A 452 -22.08 0.28 -1.93
CA GLY A 452 -21.43 0.74 -0.70
C GLY A 452 -22.50 0.93 0.36
N GLN A 453 -22.15 0.80 1.63
CA GLN A 453 -23.09 0.95 2.74
C GLN A 453 -22.65 2.09 3.65
N ALA A 454 -23.52 3.08 3.84
CA ALA A 454 -23.18 4.29 4.60
C ALA A 454 -24.43 4.98 5.17
N VAL A 455 -24.41 5.37 6.44
CA VAL A 455 -25.39 6.28 7.05
C VAL A 455 -24.70 7.23 8.02
N PHE A 456 -25.00 8.52 7.90
CA PHE A 456 -24.46 9.57 8.76
C PHE A 456 -25.58 10.53 9.16
N LEU A 457 -25.62 10.92 10.44
CA LEU A 457 -26.50 11.97 10.94
C LEU A 457 -25.67 13.12 11.49
N GLU A 458 -25.72 14.24 10.79
CA GLU A 458 -25.01 15.47 11.12
C GLU A 458 -26.03 16.56 11.51
N TRP A 459 -25.59 17.52 12.31
CA TRP A 459 -26.37 18.73 12.58
C TRP A 459 -25.50 19.99 12.51
N ARG A 460 -26.16 21.15 12.43
CA ARG A 460 -25.59 22.46 12.73
C ARG A 460 -26.68 23.38 13.28
N SER A 461 -26.30 24.44 13.98
CA SER A 461 -27.21 25.43 14.53
C SER A 461 -26.71 26.84 14.29
N PHE A 462 -27.48 27.84 14.72
CA PHE A 462 -27.03 29.24 14.69
C PHE A 462 -25.74 29.47 15.52
N PHE A 463 -25.59 28.74 16.64
CA PHE A 463 -24.45 28.91 17.56
C PHE A 463 -23.25 28.04 17.16
N SER A 464 -23.48 26.97 16.41
CA SER A 464 -22.44 26.09 15.85
C SER A 464 -22.70 25.92 14.34
N PRO A 465 -22.16 26.83 13.49
CA PRO A 465 -22.51 26.90 12.06
C PRO A 465 -21.85 25.82 11.21
N GLU A 466 -20.86 25.10 11.75
CA GLU A 466 -20.20 23.98 11.10
C GLU A 466 -21.02 22.71 11.23
N TRP A 467 -21.01 21.88 10.18
CA TRP A 467 -21.60 20.54 10.25
C TRP A 467 -20.74 19.65 11.14
N GLU A 468 -21.38 18.99 12.10
CA GLU A 468 -20.75 17.96 12.93
C GLU A 468 -21.64 16.73 13.02
N ILE A 469 -21.03 15.55 13.13
CA ILE A 469 -21.73 14.32 13.55
C ILE A 469 -22.36 14.60 14.91
N ILE A 470 -23.64 14.26 15.09
CA ILE A 470 -24.30 14.47 16.37
C ILE A 470 -23.57 13.63 17.43
N PRO A 471 -22.88 14.26 18.40
CA PRO A 471 -22.08 13.51 19.36
C PRO A 471 -22.96 12.63 20.24
N MET A 472 -22.44 11.49 20.69
CA MET A 472 -23.14 10.60 21.64
C MET A 472 -23.70 11.34 22.86
N ALA A 473 -23.03 12.40 23.34
CA ALA A 473 -23.51 13.22 24.46
C ALA A 473 -24.87 13.91 24.20
N HIS A 474 -25.24 14.05 22.93
CA HIS A 474 -26.53 14.57 22.48
C HIS A 474 -27.53 13.47 22.11
N LEU A 475 -27.20 12.20 22.30
CA LEU A 475 -28.05 11.06 21.99
C LEU A 475 -28.30 10.23 23.25
N GLY A 476 -29.53 9.79 23.47
CA GLY A 476 -29.84 8.88 24.55
C GLY A 476 -30.96 7.90 24.23
N TYR A 477 -30.92 6.70 24.83
CA TYR A 477 -32.00 5.72 24.80
C TYR A 477 -32.49 5.40 26.22
N ASP A 478 -33.75 4.97 26.35
CA ASP A 478 -34.36 4.67 27.65
C ASP A 478 -33.80 3.37 28.24
N ALA A 479 -33.15 3.47 29.41
CA ALA A 479 -32.54 2.36 30.14
C ALA A 479 -33.54 1.28 30.58
N ASP A 480 -34.81 1.64 30.78
CA ASP A 480 -35.84 0.71 31.24
C ASP A 480 -36.40 -0.17 30.11
N MET A 481 -35.98 0.06 28.87
CA MET A 481 -36.32 -0.78 27.72
C MET A 481 -35.18 -1.75 27.44
N PRO A 482 -35.22 -3.00 27.95
CA PRO A 482 -34.17 -3.98 27.66
C PRO A 482 -34.13 -4.33 26.16
N PHE A 483 -32.94 -4.62 25.63
CA PHE A 483 -32.80 -5.18 24.27
C PHE A 483 -33.38 -6.59 24.22
N ALA A 484 -34.06 -6.92 23.12
CA ALA A 484 -34.43 -8.30 22.85
C ALA A 484 -33.18 -9.15 22.57
N ASP A 485 -33.09 -10.31 23.20
CA ASP A 485 -32.02 -11.29 22.97
C ASP A 485 -32.28 -12.04 21.65
N LEU A 486 -31.77 -11.47 20.54
CA LEU A 486 -32.07 -11.91 19.17
C LEU A 486 -30.88 -12.57 18.46
N GLY A 487 -29.72 -12.66 19.11
CA GLY A 487 -28.52 -13.29 18.55
C GLY A 487 -27.30 -12.38 18.50
N ALA A 488 -26.32 -12.74 17.66
CA ALA A 488 -25.04 -12.04 17.57
C ALA A 488 -25.19 -10.66 16.88
N ASN A 489 -24.42 -9.67 17.33
CA ASN A 489 -24.37 -8.34 16.70
C ASN A 489 -23.70 -8.42 15.31
N PRO A 490 -24.44 -8.22 14.20
CA PRO A 490 -23.88 -8.28 12.85
C PRO A 490 -22.99 -7.08 12.53
N MET A 491 -23.10 -5.99 13.29
CA MET A 491 -22.27 -4.78 13.15
C MET A 491 -20.95 -4.85 13.92
N ARG A 492 -20.67 -5.98 14.56
CA ARG A 492 -19.40 -6.18 15.25
C ARG A 492 -18.28 -6.30 14.22
N ARG A 493 -17.24 -5.48 14.37
CA ARG A 493 -15.99 -5.67 13.63
C ARG A 493 -15.29 -6.93 14.12
N ASP A 494 -14.86 -7.77 13.19
CA ASP A 494 -13.90 -8.81 13.50
C ASP A 494 -12.63 -8.17 14.05
N LEU A 495 -12.07 -8.80 15.08
CA LEU A 495 -10.75 -8.40 15.58
C LEU A 495 -9.75 -8.55 14.43
N SER A 496 -9.04 -7.47 14.12
CA SER A 496 -7.99 -7.48 13.12
C SER A 496 -6.69 -6.95 13.76
N PHE A 497 -5.61 -7.68 13.52
CA PHE A 497 -4.29 -7.37 14.09
C PHE A 497 -3.29 -7.21 12.97
N PRO A 498 -2.24 -6.38 13.13
CA PRO A 498 -1.15 -6.39 12.16
C PRO A 498 -0.60 -7.83 12.00
N GLY A 499 -0.75 -8.41 10.81
CA GLY A 499 -0.41 -9.81 10.54
C GLY A 499 -1.58 -10.81 10.62
N ASP A 500 -2.77 -10.38 11.04
CA ASP A 500 -4.00 -11.17 11.07
C ASP A 500 -5.17 -10.42 10.42
N GLY A 501 -5.44 -10.74 9.14
CA GLY A 501 -6.40 -10.03 8.30
C GLY A 501 -5.90 -8.66 7.81
N GLU A 502 -4.84 -8.12 8.41
CA GLU A 502 -4.27 -6.80 8.11
C GLU A 502 -2.79 -6.86 7.74
N ARG A 503 -2.31 -5.77 7.13
CA ARG A 503 -0.87 -5.55 6.90
C ARG A 503 -0.10 -5.62 8.22
N LEU A 504 1.05 -6.29 8.19
CA LEU A 504 2.05 -6.18 9.26
C LEU A 504 2.45 -4.71 9.45
N ALA A 505 2.72 -4.29 10.68
CA ALA A 505 3.14 -2.92 10.97
C ALA A 505 4.67 -2.76 11.03
N GLY A 506 5.38 -3.80 11.46
CA GLY A 506 6.80 -3.75 11.80
C GLY A 506 7.71 -4.58 10.90
N VAL A 507 9.01 -4.43 11.14
CA VAL A 507 10.04 -5.31 10.58
C VAL A 507 9.90 -6.68 11.24
N HIS A 508 10.14 -7.74 10.45
CA HIS A 508 10.06 -9.11 10.95
C HIS A 508 11.03 -9.33 12.12
N PRO A 509 10.61 -9.95 13.24
CA PRO A 509 11.42 -10.08 14.47
C PRO A 509 12.78 -10.75 14.29
N SER A 510 12.92 -11.64 13.31
CA SER A 510 14.19 -12.28 12.95
C SER A 510 15.24 -11.37 12.30
N TYR A 511 14.95 -10.10 12.03
CA TYR A 511 15.85 -9.20 11.32
C TYR A 511 16.12 -7.92 12.11
N THR A 512 17.41 -7.55 12.17
CA THR A 512 17.84 -6.23 12.59
C THR A 512 17.82 -5.30 11.38
N LEU A 513 17.04 -4.21 11.47
CA LEU A 513 17.02 -3.14 10.48
C LEU A 513 18.15 -2.14 10.77
N SER A 514 18.86 -1.74 9.71
CA SER A 514 19.85 -0.66 9.72
C SER A 514 19.74 0.15 8.43
N GLN A 515 20.28 1.37 8.42
CA GLN A 515 20.35 2.18 7.21
C GLN A 515 21.53 1.70 6.33
N ALA A 516 21.33 1.76 5.01
CA ALA A 516 22.38 1.49 4.02
C ALA A 516 22.72 2.75 3.20
N ARG A 517 22.40 3.92 3.73
CA ARG A 517 22.67 5.24 3.15
C ARG A 517 23.11 6.23 4.23
N PRO A 518 23.94 7.22 3.90
CA PRO A 518 24.25 8.31 4.81
C PRO A 518 23.08 9.28 4.93
N ASN A 519 23.11 10.08 6.01
CA ASN A 519 22.11 11.13 6.22
C ASN A 519 22.14 12.14 5.06
N GLY A 520 20.95 12.52 4.56
CA GLY A 520 20.80 13.48 3.47
C GLY A 520 20.91 12.88 2.06
N PHE A 521 21.34 11.62 1.91
CA PHE A 521 21.27 10.91 0.63
C PHE A 521 19.90 10.25 0.46
N ALA A 522 19.19 10.57 -0.62
CA ALA A 522 17.79 10.21 -0.84
C ALA A 522 17.57 9.45 -2.17
N PRO A 523 18.19 8.27 -2.36
CA PRO A 523 18.17 7.57 -3.64
C PRO A 523 16.82 6.90 -3.92
N LYS A 524 16.25 7.15 -5.11
CA LYS A 524 15.18 6.34 -5.67
C LYS A 524 15.79 5.13 -6.39
N VAL A 525 15.97 4.01 -5.69
CA VAL A 525 16.80 2.90 -6.20
C VAL A 525 16.10 2.17 -7.37
N GLY A 526 16.62 2.34 -8.58
CA GLY A 526 16.13 1.69 -9.80
C GLY A 526 16.72 0.29 -10.03
N GLY A 527 18.00 0.11 -9.72
CA GLY A 527 18.76 -1.14 -9.84
C GLY A 527 19.91 -1.13 -8.82
N MET A 528 20.39 -2.30 -8.39
CA MET A 528 21.57 -2.38 -7.51
C MET A 528 22.26 -3.74 -7.54
N ASP A 529 23.57 -3.74 -7.31
CA ASP A 529 24.40 -4.95 -7.18
C ASP A 529 25.75 -4.61 -6.53
N PHE A 530 26.51 -5.62 -6.11
CA PHE A 530 27.81 -5.43 -5.44
C PHE A 530 29.00 -5.60 -6.38
N LEU A 531 30.01 -4.73 -6.21
CA LEU A 531 31.37 -4.96 -6.71
C LEU A 531 32.06 -6.05 -5.86
N SER A 532 33.12 -6.66 -6.41
CA SER A 532 33.89 -7.71 -5.75
C SER A 532 34.63 -7.24 -4.50
N ASP A 533 34.89 -5.94 -4.38
CA ASP A 533 35.46 -5.28 -3.20
C ASP A 533 34.43 -5.02 -2.09
N GLY A 534 33.15 -5.28 -2.34
CA GLY A 534 32.05 -5.14 -1.39
C GLY A 534 31.40 -3.77 -1.35
N ARG A 535 31.76 -2.84 -2.26
CA ARG A 535 31.00 -1.60 -2.47
C ARG A 535 29.69 -1.88 -3.22
N LEU A 536 28.65 -1.13 -2.88
CA LEU A 536 27.32 -1.25 -3.48
C LEU A 536 27.17 -0.27 -4.63
N VAL A 537 26.81 -0.76 -5.82
CA VAL A 537 26.45 0.07 -6.97
C VAL A 537 24.93 0.19 -7.01
N ILE A 538 24.41 1.41 -7.16
CA ILE A 538 22.98 1.66 -7.37
C ILE A 538 22.77 2.54 -8.60
N SER A 539 21.71 2.28 -9.36
CA SER A 539 21.15 3.26 -10.32
C SER A 539 19.92 3.94 -9.72
N THR A 540 19.64 5.17 -10.12
CA THR A 540 18.49 5.94 -9.62
C THR A 540 17.40 6.15 -10.67
N TRP A 541 16.14 5.97 -10.26
CA TRP A 541 14.95 6.32 -11.04
C TRP A 541 14.50 7.74 -10.72
N ASP A 542 15.31 8.69 -11.20
CA ASP A 542 15.08 10.13 -11.17
C ASP A 542 15.46 10.74 -12.53
N ALA A 543 15.27 12.05 -12.69
CA ALA A 543 15.56 12.76 -13.92
C ALA A 543 17.05 12.73 -14.31
N GLU A 544 17.94 12.52 -13.33
CA GLU A 544 19.37 12.44 -13.61
C GLU A 544 19.75 11.07 -14.18
N GLY A 545 19.05 9.99 -13.77
CA GLY A 545 19.36 8.65 -14.22
C GLY A 545 20.78 8.25 -13.84
N ALA A 546 21.17 8.60 -12.61
CA ALA A 546 22.55 8.46 -12.13
C ALA A 546 22.88 7.03 -11.69
N VAL A 547 24.18 6.75 -11.66
CA VAL A 547 24.74 5.57 -11.00
C VAL A 547 25.71 6.02 -9.93
N TYR A 548 25.56 5.47 -8.73
CA TYR A 548 26.38 5.75 -7.57
C TYR A 548 27.08 4.49 -7.10
N VAL A 549 28.30 4.64 -6.61
CA VAL A 549 29.02 3.63 -5.82
C VAL A 549 29.02 4.08 -4.37
N LEU A 550 28.59 3.20 -3.47
CA LEU A 550 28.56 3.42 -2.03
C LEU A 550 29.57 2.53 -1.34
N ASP A 551 30.39 3.14 -0.48
CA ASP A 551 31.37 2.47 0.37
C ASP A 551 30.94 2.49 1.84
N GLY A 552 31.34 1.48 2.61
CA GLY A 552 31.02 1.36 4.03
C GLY A 552 29.61 0.85 4.36
N VAL A 553 28.80 0.49 3.36
CA VAL A 553 27.39 0.07 3.53
C VAL A 553 27.20 -1.19 4.39
N GLN A 554 28.25 -2.00 4.56
CA GLN A 554 28.24 -3.23 5.38
C GLN A 554 28.30 -2.92 6.89
N SER A 555 28.70 -1.71 7.28
CA SER A 555 28.71 -1.28 8.69
C SER A 555 27.31 -1.18 9.29
N GLY A 556 26.29 -0.90 8.47
CA GLY A 556 24.94 -0.51 8.91
C GLY A 556 24.88 0.85 9.63
N ASN A 557 26.00 1.59 9.65
CA ASN A 557 26.12 2.89 10.31
C ASN A 557 26.13 4.02 9.27
N PRO A 558 25.07 4.85 9.17
CA PRO A 558 25.02 5.98 8.24
C PRO A 558 26.25 6.90 8.24
N ALA A 559 26.92 7.05 9.38
CA ALA A 559 28.07 7.94 9.52
C ALA A 559 29.35 7.42 8.86
N GLU A 560 29.42 6.12 8.59
CA GLU A 560 30.56 5.45 7.94
C GLU A 560 30.33 5.25 6.43
N ILE A 561 29.13 5.56 5.93
CA ILE A 561 28.78 5.35 4.53
C ILE A 561 29.14 6.59 3.73
N THR A 562 29.87 6.39 2.64
CA THR A 562 30.16 7.43 1.64
C THR A 562 29.57 7.02 0.30
N TYR A 563 29.34 7.99 -0.58
CA TYR A 563 28.85 7.73 -1.93
C TYR A 563 29.56 8.61 -2.94
N LYS A 564 29.77 8.07 -4.14
CA LYS A 564 30.30 8.78 -5.30
C LYS A 564 29.40 8.54 -6.50
N LYS A 565 29.01 9.60 -7.20
CA LYS A 565 28.35 9.48 -8.49
C LYS A 565 29.39 9.13 -9.53
N ILE A 566 29.17 8.05 -10.28
CA ILE A 566 30.11 7.54 -11.28
C ILE A 566 29.58 7.70 -12.70
N ALA A 567 28.25 7.74 -12.89
CA ALA A 567 27.60 7.93 -14.19
C ALA A 567 26.28 8.72 -14.06
N THR A 568 25.82 9.29 -15.18
CA THR A 568 24.59 10.08 -15.27
C THR A 568 24.00 10.05 -16.70
N GLY A 569 22.74 10.44 -16.86
CA GLY A 569 22.08 10.57 -18.16
C GLY A 569 21.50 9.27 -18.72
N LEU A 570 21.28 8.25 -17.87
CA LEU A 570 20.65 6.98 -18.29
C LEU A 570 19.12 7.12 -18.24
N ALA A 571 18.43 6.56 -19.24
CA ALA A 571 16.98 6.72 -19.38
C ALA A 571 16.20 5.67 -18.59
N GLU A 572 15.68 6.03 -17.42
CA GLU A 572 14.94 5.13 -16.52
C GLU A 572 15.74 3.84 -16.21
N PRO A 573 16.92 3.94 -15.56
CA PRO A 573 17.81 2.82 -15.32
C PRO A 573 17.26 1.89 -14.23
N LEU A 574 16.26 1.10 -14.59
CA LEU A 574 15.49 0.21 -13.73
C LEU A 574 16.05 -1.22 -13.72
N GLY A 575 17.23 -1.45 -14.31
CA GLY A 575 17.99 -2.66 -14.02
C GLY A 575 19.47 -2.43 -13.98
N LEU A 576 20.13 -3.14 -13.07
CA LEU A 576 21.58 -3.06 -12.87
C LEU A 576 22.11 -4.44 -12.46
N LYS A 577 23.24 -4.84 -13.03
CA LYS A 577 23.97 -6.05 -12.65
C LYS A 577 25.46 -5.83 -12.76
N VAL A 578 26.22 -6.31 -11.78
CA VAL A 578 27.68 -6.37 -11.83
C VAL A 578 28.10 -7.79 -12.19
N VAL A 579 28.96 -7.92 -13.20
CA VAL A 579 29.56 -9.21 -13.59
C VAL A 579 31.06 -9.00 -13.75
N ASN A 580 31.86 -9.61 -12.88
CA ASN A 580 33.32 -9.43 -12.82
C ASN A 580 33.72 -7.93 -12.79
N ASP A 581 33.14 -7.18 -11.85
CA ASP A 581 33.31 -5.73 -11.65
C ASP A 581 32.92 -4.84 -12.84
N THR A 582 32.37 -5.44 -13.91
CA THR A 582 31.78 -4.68 -15.02
C THR A 582 30.32 -4.39 -14.72
N ILE A 583 29.94 -3.12 -14.79
CA ILE A 583 28.58 -2.65 -14.51
C ILE A 583 27.75 -2.66 -15.80
N TYR A 584 26.62 -3.36 -15.77
CA TYR A 584 25.62 -3.37 -16.83
C TYR A 584 24.34 -2.71 -16.31
N VAL A 585 23.80 -1.77 -17.07
CA VAL A 585 22.56 -1.05 -16.74
C VAL A 585 21.54 -1.28 -17.85
N ALA A 586 20.37 -1.81 -17.49
CA ALA A 586 19.21 -1.82 -18.34
C ALA A 586 18.46 -0.49 -18.18
N GLN A 587 18.41 0.26 -19.27
CA GLN A 587 17.57 1.44 -19.45
C GLN A 587 16.43 1.12 -20.41
N LYS A 588 15.48 2.04 -20.55
CA LYS A 588 14.25 1.85 -21.34
C LYS A 588 14.52 1.20 -22.71
N GLN A 589 15.47 1.73 -23.47
CA GLN A 589 15.75 1.35 -24.86
C GLN A 589 16.94 0.40 -25.06
N GLU A 590 17.78 0.17 -24.06
CA GLU A 590 19.01 -0.63 -24.24
C GLU A 590 19.59 -1.18 -22.93
N VAL A 591 20.51 -2.13 -23.05
CA VAL A 591 21.49 -2.45 -22.01
C VAL A 591 22.81 -1.74 -22.34
N THR A 592 23.32 -0.97 -21.39
CA THR A 592 24.56 -0.20 -21.47
C THR A 592 25.58 -0.78 -20.50
N MET A 593 26.81 -0.96 -20.95
CA MET A 593 27.97 -1.29 -20.14
C MET A 593 28.73 -0.01 -19.81
N LEU A 594 29.03 0.19 -18.53
CA LEU A 594 29.76 1.35 -18.04
C LEU A 594 31.23 0.98 -17.81
N LEU A 595 32.14 1.74 -18.41
CA LEU A 595 33.58 1.49 -18.37
C LEU A 595 34.34 2.73 -17.91
N ASP A 596 35.20 2.52 -16.91
CA ASP A 596 36.24 3.44 -16.48
C ASP A 596 37.57 2.94 -17.06
N HIS A 597 38.21 3.74 -17.90
CA HIS A 597 39.48 3.40 -18.56
C HIS A 597 40.69 3.91 -17.78
N ASN A 598 40.49 4.86 -16.88
CA ASN A 598 41.57 5.62 -16.27
C ASN A 598 41.73 5.34 -14.75
N GLY A 599 40.74 4.69 -14.13
CA GLY A 599 40.74 4.25 -12.73
C GLY A 599 40.37 5.36 -11.74
N ASP A 600 39.82 6.49 -12.19
CA ASP A 600 39.35 7.58 -11.33
C ASP A 600 37.93 7.36 -10.81
N GLU A 601 37.29 6.24 -11.14
CA GLU A 601 35.91 5.89 -10.81
C GLU A 601 34.85 6.81 -11.44
N GLU A 602 35.20 7.61 -12.43
CA GLU A 602 34.25 8.27 -13.32
C GLU A 602 34.11 7.45 -14.60
N ILE A 603 32.88 7.27 -15.08
CA ILE A 603 32.65 6.46 -16.28
C ILE A 603 33.05 7.26 -17.52
N ASP A 604 34.14 6.79 -18.15
CA ASP A 604 34.67 7.32 -19.40
C ASP A 604 33.85 6.87 -20.62
N GLU A 605 33.36 5.63 -20.65
CA GLU A 605 32.66 5.07 -21.81
C GLU A 605 31.33 4.39 -21.43
N TYR A 606 30.27 4.81 -22.11
CA TYR A 606 28.94 4.22 -22.08
C TYR A 606 28.77 3.37 -23.33
N ARG A 607 29.03 2.07 -23.24
CA ARG A 607 29.00 1.16 -24.38
C ARG A 607 27.67 0.44 -24.49
N THR A 608 26.95 0.60 -25.60
CA THR A 608 25.71 -0.14 -25.84
C THR A 608 26.01 -1.62 -26.09
N VAL A 609 25.43 -2.51 -25.27
CA VAL A 609 25.53 -3.97 -25.42
C VAL A 609 24.42 -4.50 -26.30
N ALA A 610 23.17 -4.11 -26.04
CA ALA A 610 22.01 -4.53 -26.81
C ALA A 610 20.91 -3.46 -26.80
N ASN A 611 20.30 -3.20 -27.95
CA ASN A 611 19.22 -2.23 -28.15
C ASN A 611 18.18 -2.75 -29.17
N GLY A 612 17.99 -4.07 -29.21
CA GLY A 612 17.18 -4.76 -30.23
C GLY A 612 15.66 -4.71 -30.05
N TRP A 613 15.15 -3.93 -29.09
CA TRP A 613 13.72 -3.75 -28.86
C TRP A 613 13.30 -2.30 -29.07
N ALA A 614 12.08 -2.10 -29.57
CA ALA A 614 11.51 -0.77 -29.75
C ALA A 614 10.82 -0.29 -28.47
N VAL A 615 10.77 1.03 -28.33
CA VAL A 615 10.08 1.75 -27.25
C VAL A 615 9.44 3.02 -27.82
N SER A 616 8.40 3.52 -27.16
CA SER A 616 7.80 4.82 -27.42
C SER A 616 8.11 5.81 -26.29
N ALA A 617 7.49 6.99 -26.38
CA ALA A 617 7.44 7.92 -25.26
C ALA A 617 6.46 7.48 -24.16
N ASN A 618 5.78 6.33 -24.23
CA ASN A 618 4.83 5.96 -23.18
C ASN A 618 5.51 5.82 -21.82
N PHE A 619 4.87 6.35 -20.77
CA PHE A 619 5.44 6.44 -19.42
C PHE A 619 5.65 5.11 -18.69
N HIS A 620 5.01 4.06 -19.17
CA HIS A 620 4.98 2.78 -18.47
C HIS A 620 5.76 1.67 -19.19
N GLU A 621 6.40 2.01 -20.32
CA GLU A 621 7.24 1.09 -21.10
C GLU A 621 8.64 0.93 -20.47
N PHE A 622 8.70 0.47 -19.22
CA PHE A 622 9.94 0.22 -18.49
C PHE A 622 10.67 -1.04 -18.95
N THR A 623 12.00 -1.04 -18.83
CA THR A 623 12.82 -2.25 -18.95
C THR A 623 13.34 -2.60 -17.56
N PHE A 624 12.93 -3.75 -17.05
CA PHE A 624 13.29 -4.22 -15.70
C PHE A 624 14.33 -5.33 -15.76
N GLY A 625 15.12 -5.47 -14.70
CA GLY A 625 16.21 -6.44 -14.62
C GLY A 625 17.33 -5.98 -13.69
N LEU A 626 18.56 -6.46 -13.83
CA LEU A 626 18.98 -7.55 -14.70
C LEU A 626 19.23 -8.79 -13.84
N ALA A 627 18.79 -9.96 -14.31
CA ALA A 627 19.30 -11.23 -13.81
C ALA A 627 20.44 -11.72 -14.71
N HIS A 628 21.35 -12.55 -14.18
CA HIS A 628 22.50 -13.07 -14.94
C HIS A 628 22.64 -14.58 -14.75
N LYS A 629 22.68 -15.30 -15.87
CA LYS A 629 23.17 -16.69 -15.95
C LYS A 629 24.10 -16.75 -17.15
N GLU A 630 25.39 -16.98 -16.93
CA GLU A 630 26.40 -16.94 -18.00
C GLU A 630 25.99 -17.83 -19.19
N PRO A 631 26.08 -17.35 -20.45
CA PRO A 631 26.59 -16.03 -20.91
C PRO A 631 25.56 -14.89 -20.99
N TYR A 632 24.36 -15.08 -20.44
CA TYR A 632 23.21 -14.23 -20.69
C TYR A 632 22.86 -13.28 -19.54
N LEU A 633 22.46 -12.07 -19.92
CA LEU A 633 21.69 -11.14 -19.10
C LEU A 633 20.21 -11.29 -19.43
N TYR A 634 19.33 -11.17 -18.44
CA TYR A 634 17.89 -11.32 -18.61
C TYR A 634 17.16 -10.06 -18.16
N ALA A 635 16.19 -9.63 -18.96
CA ALA A 635 15.36 -8.47 -18.72
C ALA A 635 13.89 -8.75 -19.07
N THR A 636 13.00 -7.91 -18.56
CA THR A 636 11.57 -7.94 -18.88
C THR A 636 11.11 -6.58 -19.39
N LEU A 637 10.23 -6.59 -20.40
CA LEU A 637 9.79 -5.41 -21.14
C LEU A 637 8.30 -5.16 -20.84
N ALA A 638 7.98 -4.14 -20.04
CA ALA A 638 6.61 -3.76 -19.70
C ALA A 638 5.80 -3.21 -20.88
N ILE A 639 4.48 -3.26 -20.84
CA ILE A 639 3.66 -2.71 -21.94
C ILE A 639 3.40 -1.21 -21.76
N ALA A 640 2.93 -0.56 -22.82
CA ALA A 640 2.43 0.81 -22.74
C ALA A 640 1.10 0.86 -21.98
N ILE A 641 0.97 1.81 -21.05
CA ILE A 641 -0.22 2.03 -20.24
C ILE A 641 -0.77 3.43 -20.50
N LEU A 642 -2.09 3.56 -20.49
CA LEU A 642 -2.79 4.84 -20.57
C LEU A 642 -2.97 5.43 -19.16
N PRO A 643 -3.02 6.78 -19.01
CA PRO A 643 -3.42 7.40 -17.76
C PRO A 643 -4.71 6.75 -17.23
N GLY A 644 -4.72 6.37 -15.94
CA GLY A 644 -5.79 5.56 -15.37
C GLY A 644 -5.55 4.05 -15.29
N GLY A 645 -4.45 3.56 -15.88
CA GLY A 645 -3.98 2.20 -15.65
C GLY A 645 -4.44 1.15 -16.65
N ALA A 646 -5.17 1.49 -17.72
CA ALA A 646 -5.54 0.55 -18.79
C ALA A 646 -4.38 0.33 -19.78
N SER A 647 -4.25 -0.86 -20.38
CA SER A 647 -3.26 -1.09 -21.43
C SER A 647 -3.56 -0.26 -22.68
N ALA A 648 -2.51 0.28 -23.31
CA ALA A 648 -2.64 0.91 -24.63
C ALA A 648 -2.94 -0.14 -25.72
N ASP A 649 -3.59 0.28 -26.80
CA ASP A 649 -3.84 -0.54 -27.99
C ASP A 649 -3.67 0.33 -29.25
N PRO A 650 -2.74 0.00 -30.17
CA PRO A 650 -1.86 -1.18 -30.18
C PRO A 650 -0.66 -1.08 -29.22
N GLN A 651 -0.09 -2.23 -28.86
CA GLN A 651 1.21 -2.36 -28.20
C GLN A 651 2.35 -2.46 -29.22
N ILE A 652 3.54 -1.98 -28.87
CA ILE A 652 4.76 -2.24 -29.66
C ILE A 652 5.06 -3.75 -29.61
N PRO A 653 5.31 -4.44 -30.75
CA PRO A 653 5.46 -5.90 -30.79
C PRO A 653 6.56 -6.50 -29.91
N SER A 654 7.58 -5.73 -29.51
CA SER A 654 8.64 -6.19 -28.61
C SER A 654 8.25 -6.14 -27.13
N ARG A 655 7.21 -5.40 -26.76
CA ARG A 655 6.80 -5.17 -25.36
C ARG A 655 5.93 -6.32 -24.85
N GLY A 656 5.86 -6.46 -23.52
CA GLY A 656 5.17 -7.55 -22.84
C GLY A 656 5.89 -8.90 -22.93
N LYS A 657 7.24 -8.87 -22.95
CA LYS A 657 8.09 -10.03 -23.19
C LYS A 657 9.26 -10.12 -22.20
N ALA A 658 9.73 -11.33 -21.96
CA ALA A 658 11.02 -11.59 -21.32
C ALA A 658 12.09 -11.81 -22.40
N VAL A 659 13.30 -11.28 -22.20
CA VAL A 659 14.41 -11.38 -23.15
C VAL A 659 15.67 -11.91 -22.48
N ARG A 660 16.49 -12.63 -23.25
CA ARG A 660 17.90 -12.89 -22.90
C ARG A 660 18.81 -12.18 -23.89
N ILE A 661 19.93 -11.70 -23.39
CA ILE A 661 20.93 -10.93 -24.12
C ILE A 661 22.27 -11.60 -23.89
N ASN A 662 22.92 -12.07 -24.95
CA ASN A 662 24.28 -12.58 -24.85
C ASN A 662 25.22 -11.41 -24.52
N ARG A 663 25.86 -11.43 -23.36
CA ARG A 663 26.67 -10.33 -22.84
C ARG A 663 27.89 -10.01 -23.71
N HIS A 664 28.37 -10.99 -24.48
CA HIS A 664 29.57 -10.84 -25.31
C HIS A 664 29.24 -10.37 -26.74
N THR A 665 28.13 -10.84 -27.31
CA THR A 665 27.76 -10.53 -28.70
C THR A 665 26.69 -9.44 -28.83
N GLY A 666 25.92 -9.17 -27.77
CA GLY A 666 24.75 -8.30 -27.81
C GLY A 666 23.51 -8.93 -28.46
N GLU A 667 23.59 -10.21 -28.85
CA GLU A 667 22.48 -10.92 -29.48
C GLU A 667 21.30 -11.06 -28.51
N LEU A 668 20.10 -10.72 -28.99
CA LEU A 668 18.87 -10.69 -28.22
C LEU A 668 17.90 -11.78 -28.69
N GLU A 669 17.30 -12.47 -27.73
CA GLU A 669 16.27 -13.47 -27.97
C GLU A 669 15.05 -13.22 -27.06
N TYR A 670 13.85 -13.36 -27.62
CA TYR A 670 12.59 -13.29 -26.88
C TYR A 670 12.23 -14.68 -26.34
N ILE A 671 12.15 -14.83 -25.01
CA ILE A 671 12.01 -16.13 -24.35
C ILE A 671 10.54 -16.46 -24.07
N ALA A 672 9.76 -15.48 -23.61
CA ALA A 672 8.36 -15.64 -23.23
C ALA A 672 7.55 -14.36 -23.51
N SER A 673 6.21 -14.48 -23.58
CA SER A 673 5.29 -13.37 -23.86
C SER A 673 4.11 -13.30 -22.89
N GLY A 674 3.28 -12.26 -23.03
CA GLY A 674 2.07 -12.10 -22.24
C GLY A 674 2.31 -11.53 -20.85
N LEU A 675 3.36 -10.72 -20.68
CA LEU A 675 3.61 -9.96 -19.45
C LEU A 675 2.98 -8.57 -19.57
N ARG A 676 2.50 -8.02 -18.45
CA ARG A 676 1.89 -6.68 -18.42
C ARG A 676 2.89 -5.65 -17.93
N THR A 677 3.19 -5.64 -16.63
CA THR A 677 4.22 -4.79 -16.02
C THR A 677 5.08 -5.66 -15.11
N PRO A 678 6.05 -6.37 -15.70
CA PRO A 678 6.86 -7.34 -14.99
C PRO A 678 8.00 -6.68 -14.21
N ASN A 679 7.73 -6.01 -13.07
CA ASN A 679 8.70 -5.25 -12.28
C ASN A 679 9.73 -6.12 -11.53
N GLY A 680 10.41 -7.01 -12.24
CA GLY A 680 11.49 -7.77 -11.65
C GLY A 680 11.66 -9.12 -12.30
N ILE A 681 12.93 -9.49 -12.46
CA ILE A 681 13.36 -10.82 -12.85
C ILE A 681 14.56 -11.16 -11.98
N GLY A 682 14.56 -12.35 -11.39
CA GLY A 682 15.62 -12.77 -10.49
C GLY A 682 15.75 -14.27 -10.38
N ILE A 683 16.83 -14.71 -9.74
CA ILE A 683 17.12 -16.12 -9.50
C ILE A 683 16.46 -16.53 -8.18
N GLY A 684 15.60 -17.54 -8.24
CA GLY A 684 14.86 -18.09 -7.11
C GLY A 684 15.29 -19.51 -6.77
N VAL A 685 14.33 -20.34 -6.38
CA VAL A 685 14.54 -21.77 -6.05
C VAL A 685 15.13 -22.54 -7.23
N ASP A 686 15.88 -23.60 -6.91
CA ASP A 686 16.58 -24.47 -7.88
C ASP A 686 17.52 -23.75 -8.84
N GLY A 687 17.88 -22.50 -8.53
CA GLY A 687 18.65 -21.64 -9.42
C GLY A 687 17.87 -21.21 -10.65
N GLU A 688 16.54 -21.35 -10.68
CA GLU A 688 15.66 -20.98 -11.81
C GLU A 688 15.32 -19.49 -11.84
N LEU A 689 14.81 -19.01 -12.98
CA LEU A 689 14.44 -17.60 -13.16
C LEU A 689 12.95 -17.38 -12.89
N PHE A 690 12.65 -16.34 -12.12
CA PHE A 690 11.29 -15.97 -11.76
C PHE A 690 11.00 -14.51 -12.09
N ILE A 691 9.75 -14.22 -12.42
CA ILE A 691 9.26 -12.89 -12.79
C ILE A 691 8.12 -12.50 -11.86
N ALA A 692 8.13 -11.25 -11.40
CA ALA A 692 7.00 -10.63 -10.71
C ALA A 692 6.23 -9.77 -11.73
N ASP A 693 4.93 -10.02 -11.91
CA ASP A 693 4.08 -9.28 -12.87
C ASP A 693 2.87 -8.65 -12.20
N ASN A 694 2.60 -7.39 -12.54
CA ASN A 694 1.56 -6.59 -11.90
C ASN A 694 0.21 -6.74 -12.61
N GLN A 695 -0.87 -6.78 -11.83
CA GLN A 695 -2.25 -6.86 -12.31
C GLN A 695 -2.68 -5.73 -13.25
N GLY A 696 -3.82 -5.94 -13.90
CA GLY A 696 -4.62 -4.90 -14.56
C GLY A 696 -5.62 -5.51 -15.53
N ASP A 697 -5.91 -4.85 -16.63
CA ASP A 697 -6.77 -5.41 -17.67
C ASP A 697 -6.18 -6.71 -18.21
N TRP A 698 -7.04 -7.73 -18.29
CA TRP A 698 -6.74 -9.11 -18.68
C TRP A 698 -5.79 -9.87 -17.75
N LEU A 699 -5.33 -9.24 -16.67
CA LEU A 699 -4.45 -9.86 -15.68
C LEU A 699 -5.04 -9.68 -14.28
N PRO A 700 -5.78 -10.68 -13.77
CA PRO A 700 -6.75 -10.48 -12.71
C PRO A 700 -6.14 -10.11 -11.34
N SER A 701 -4.92 -10.55 -11.08
CA SER A 701 -4.19 -10.34 -9.83
C SER A 701 -2.69 -10.37 -10.14
N SER A 702 -1.88 -9.72 -9.29
CA SER A 702 -0.42 -9.77 -9.35
C SER A 702 0.05 -11.21 -9.13
N LYS A 703 1.24 -11.56 -9.63
CA LYS A 703 1.71 -12.95 -9.58
C LYS A 703 3.22 -13.10 -9.66
N ILE A 704 3.70 -14.23 -9.12
CA ILE A 704 5.07 -14.71 -9.32
C ILE A 704 5.06 -15.88 -10.31
N LEU A 705 5.92 -15.80 -11.32
CA LEU A 705 5.97 -16.70 -12.47
C LEU A 705 7.32 -17.40 -12.54
N HIS A 706 7.33 -18.68 -12.89
CA HIS A 706 8.54 -19.37 -13.37
C HIS A 706 8.74 -19.05 -14.87
N LEU A 707 9.92 -18.54 -15.22
CA LEU A 707 10.25 -18.21 -16.61
C LEU A 707 10.55 -19.50 -17.39
N THR A 708 9.62 -19.90 -18.26
CA THR A 708 9.77 -21.03 -19.17
C THR A 708 9.80 -20.56 -20.62
N GLU A 709 10.67 -21.14 -21.44
CA GLU A 709 10.79 -20.82 -22.86
C GLU A 709 9.49 -21.11 -23.61
N GLY A 710 9.03 -20.17 -24.43
CA GLY A 710 7.78 -20.25 -25.20
C GLY A 710 6.50 -20.00 -24.40
N ALA A 711 6.58 -19.79 -23.08
CA ALA A 711 5.41 -19.60 -22.24
C ALA A 711 4.66 -18.29 -22.56
N PHE A 712 3.34 -18.33 -22.36
CA PHE A 712 2.46 -17.18 -22.38
C PHE A 712 1.87 -16.93 -21.00
N PHE A 713 2.01 -15.70 -20.49
CA PHE A 713 1.65 -15.34 -19.12
C PHE A 713 0.35 -14.53 -19.01
N ASN A 714 -0.62 -14.79 -19.88
CA ASN A 714 -2.02 -14.34 -19.71
C ASN A 714 -2.31 -12.84 -19.88
N SER A 715 -1.36 -11.99 -20.33
CA SER A 715 -1.71 -10.61 -20.74
C SER A 715 -2.16 -10.57 -22.21
N TYR A 716 -3.47 -10.59 -22.44
CA TYR A 716 -4.06 -10.52 -23.79
C TYR A 716 -3.96 -9.14 -24.45
N ALA A 717 -3.54 -8.10 -23.71
CA ALA A 717 -3.18 -6.80 -24.28
C ALA A 717 -1.97 -6.89 -25.23
N VAL A 718 -1.08 -7.87 -25.01
CA VAL A 718 0.12 -8.12 -25.83
C VAL A 718 -0.20 -8.99 -27.04
N GLU A 719 -0.96 -10.06 -26.81
CA GLU A 719 -1.27 -11.09 -27.80
C GLU A 719 -2.78 -11.36 -27.75
N LYS A 720 -3.53 -10.81 -28.72
CA LYS A 720 -4.99 -10.95 -28.85
C LYS A 720 -5.39 -12.35 -29.33
N ASN A 721 -4.91 -13.39 -28.64
CA ASN A 721 -5.21 -14.78 -28.93
C ASN A 721 -5.68 -15.49 -27.65
N GLU A 722 -6.98 -15.38 -27.38
CA GLU A 722 -7.66 -16.00 -26.23
C GLU A 722 -7.62 -17.54 -26.24
N THR A 723 -7.20 -18.17 -27.35
CA THR A 723 -7.09 -19.64 -27.44
C THR A 723 -5.75 -20.17 -26.92
N LYS A 724 -4.77 -19.31 -26.66
CA LYS A 724 -3.46 -19.71 -26.15
C LYS A 724 -3.54 -20.06 -24.67
N THR A 725 -3.16 -21.27 -24.30
CA THR A 725 -3.17 -21.71 -22.89
C THR A 725 -2.11 -20.96 -22.08
N PRO A 726 -2.50 -20.19 -21.05
CA PRO A 726 -1.54 -19.50 -20.20
C PRO A 726 -0.80 -20.46 -19.28
N LYS A 727 0.48 -20.20 -19.02
CA LYS A 727 1.22 -20.86 -17.93
C LYS A 727 0.70 -20.34 -16.60
N GLN A 728 0.40 -21.25 -15.68
CA GLN A 728 -0.07 -20.92 -14.34
C GLN A 728 1.05 -20.28 -13.51
N PRO A 729 0.74 -19.35 -12.60
CA PRO A 729 1.73 -18.78 -11.71
C PRO A 729 2.12 -19.76 -10.60
N VAL A 730 3.29 -19.51 -10.02
CA VAL A 730 3.74 -20.18 -8.79
C VAL A 730 2.86 -19.75 -7.63
N VAL A 731 2.61 -18.44 -7.52
CA VAL A 731 1.65 -17.86 -6.57
C VAL A 731 0.91 -16.68 -7.19
N TRP A 732 -0.39 -16.61 -6.93
CA TRP A 732 -1.19 -15.39 -7.05
C TRP A 732 -0.97 -14.49 -5.82
N LEU A 733 -1.02 -13.18 -6.03
CA LEU A 733 -0.87 -12.16 -5.01
C LEU A 733 -2.19 -11.36 -4.95
N PRO A 734 -3.12 -11.74 -4.05
CA PRO A 734 -4.39 -11.06 -3.90
C PRO A 734 -4.24 -9.54 -3.77
N GLN A 735 -4.90 -8.84 -4.69
CA GLN A 735 -4.85 -7.39 -4.82
C GLN A 735 -5.42 -6.72 -3.57
N ASP A 736 -4.78 -5.62 -3.14
CA ASP A 736 -5.16 -4.80 -1.99
C ASP A 736 -5.11 -5.55 -0.64
N VAL A 737 -4.74 -6.83 -0.65
CA VAL A 737 -4.61 -7.69 0.53
C VAL A 737 -3.15 -8.01 0.82
N ILE A 738 -2.37 -8.40 -0.19
CA ILE A 738 -0.94 -8.74 -0.02
C ILE A 738 -0.02 -8.20 -1.12
N GLY A 739 -0.52 -7.91 -2.33
CA GLY A 739 0.33 -7.41 -3.42
C GLY A 739 -0.42 -6.68 -4.54
N ASN A 740 0.17 -5.58 -5.01
CA ASN A 740 -0.34 -4.65 -6.02
C ASN A 740 0.72 -4.30 -7.09
N SER A 741 2.00 -4.37 -6.74
CA SER A 741 3.17 -4.06 -7.57
C SER A 741 4.37 -4.84 -7.01
N PRO A 742 4.36 -6.18 -7.12
CA PRO A 742 5.46 -7.02 -6.68
C PRO A 742 6.73 -6.68 -7.47
N SER A 743 7.88 -6.76 -6.80
CA SER A 743 9.17 -6.45 -7.40
C SER A 743 10.11 -7.66 -7.44
N THR A 744 11.41 -7.44 -7.65
CA THR A 744 12.40 -8.48 -7.99
C THR A 744 12.33 -9.70 -7.05
N PRO A 745 11.97 -10.90 -7.56
CA PRO A 745 12.04 -12.13 -6.80
C PRO A 745 13.50 -12.54 -6.55
N THR A 746 13.79 -13.09 -5.38
CA THR A 746 15.08 -13.73 -5.09
C THR A 746 14.94 -14.84 -4.06
N TYR A 747 16.02 -15.55 -3.77
CA TYR A 747 16.07 -16.61 -2.77
C TYR A 747 16.34 -16.05 -1.37
N LEU A 748 15.93 -16.80 -0.34
CA LEU A 748 16.15 -16.49 1.07
C LEU A 748 17.18 -17.46 1.66
N GLU A 749 18.26 -16.93 2.24
CA GLU A 749 19.37 -17.72 2.82
C GLU A 749 19.33 -17.83 4.36
N ASP A 750 18.46 -17.07 4.99
CA ASP A 750 18.51 -16.80 6.43
C ASP A 750 17.56 -17.68 7.26
N GLY A 751 18.06 -18.12 8.41
CA GLY A 751 17.28 -18.75 9.46
C GLY A 751 16.51 -20.01 9.03
N PRO A 752 15.33 -20.28 9.62
CA PRO A 752 14.52 -21.44 9.26
C PRO A 752 13.93 -21.37 7.84
N TYR A 753 13.96 -20.19 7.21
CA TYR A 753 13.34 -19.93 5.91
C TYR A 753 14.25 -20.22 4.72
N LYS A 754 15.46 -20.73 4.98
CA LYS A 754 16.46 -21.01 3.97
C LYS A 754 15.90 -21.89 2.85
N GLY A 755 16.13 -21.48 1.60
CA GLY A 755 15.69 -22.18 0.40
C GLY A 755 14.28 -21.79 -0.08
N GLN A 756 13.62 -20.83 0.57
CA GLN A 756 12.40 -20.22 0.07
C GLN A 756 12.68 -18.99 -0.80
N MET A 757 11.65 -18.42 -1.43
CA MET A 757 11.78 -17.17 -2.16
C MET A 757 11.25 -15.98 -1.34
N ILE A 758 11.70 -14.80 -1.72
CA ILE A 758 11.15 -13.52 -1.29
C ILE A 758 11.00 -12.60 -2.49
N HIS A 759 10.14 -11.60 -2.38
CA HIS A 759 10.08 -10.49 -3.32
C HIS A 759 9.73 -9.19 -2.61
N GLY A 760 10.21 -8.07 -3.15
CA GLY A 760 9.77 -6.76 -2.69
C GLY A 760 8.36 -6.43 -3.18
N GLU A 761 7.79 -5.36 -2.65
CA GLU A 761 6.49 -4.85 -3.05
C GLU A 761 6.54 -3.31 -2.99
N VAL A 762 6.20 -2.65 -4.11
CA VAL A 762 6.32 -1.18 -4.24
C VAL A 762 5.12 -0.42 -3.67
N THR A 763 3.90 -0.95 -3.78
CA THR A 763 2.65 -0.22 -3.49
C THR A 763 2.02 -0.65 -2.18
N HIS A 764 1.73 -1.94 -2.03
CA HIS A 764 1.40 -2.55 -0.76
C HIS A 764 2.63 -2.62 0.20
N GLY A 765 3.84 -2.33 -0.28
CA GLY A 765 5.06 -2.11 0.49
C GLY A 765 5.66 -3.38 1.09
N GLY A 766 6.90 -3.27 1.58
CA GLY A 766 7.56 -4.34 2.35
C GLY A 766 8.10 -5.48 1.49
N ILE A 767 8.42 -6.60 2.14
CA ILE A 767 8.90 -7.83 1.50
C ILE A 767 7.90 -8.95 1.83
N LYS A 768 7.64 -9.82 0.86
CA LYS A 768 6.76 -10.99 0.97
C LYS A 768 7.60 -12.25 0.83
N ARG A 769 7.22 -13.30 1.57
CA ARG A 769 7.88 -14.61 1.50
C ARG A 769 7.02 -15.57 0.69
N VAL A 770 7.66 -16.37 -0.14
CA VAL A 770 7.00 -17.36 -0.99
C VAL A 770 7.64 -18.71 -0.72
N PHE A 771 6.85 -19.63 -0.17
CA PHE A 771 7.17 -21.05 -0.16
C PHE A 771 6.81 -21.64 -1.52
N VAL A 772 7.72 -22.42 -2.09
CA VAL A 772 7.54 -23.08 -3.39
C VAL A 772 7.72 -24.58 -3.20
N GLU A 773 6.86 -25.35 -3.84
CA GLU A 773 7.01 -26.79 -4.03
C GLU A 773 6.77 -27.16 -5.49
N GLU A 774 7.32 -28.30 -5.90
CA GLU A 774 7.11 -28.88 -7.21
C GLU A 774 6.10 -30.03 -7.09
N VAL A 775 4.98 -29.91 -7.83
CA VAL A 775 3.93 -30.95 -7.89
C VAL A 775 3.75 -31.33 -9.36
N ASP A 776 3.93 -32.60 -9.66
CA ASP A 776 3.83 -33.17 -11.02
C ASP A 776 4.65 -32.41 -12.09
N GLY A 777 5.80 -31.86 -11.70
CA GLY A 777 6.74 -31.18 -12.60
C GLY A 777 6.50 -29.68 -12.78
N GLU A 778 5.51 -29.09 -12.10
CA GLU A 778 5.25 -27.66 -12.12
C GLU A 778 5.36 -27.05 -10.71
N TYR A 779 5.79 -25.79 -10.67
CA TYR A 779 5.91 -25.05 -9.42
C TYR A 779 4.55 -24.47 -8.98
N GLN A 780 4.26 -24.62 -7.70
CA GLN A 780 3.15 -23.96 -7.01
C GLN A 780 3.56 -23.66 -5.56
N GLY A 781 2.72 -23.01 -4.77
CA GLY A 781 3.04 -22.79 -3.36
C GLY A 781 2.21 -21.71 -2.68
N ALA A 782 2.77 -21.14 -1.62
CA ALA A 782 2.08 -20.17 -0.78
C ALA A 782 2.87 -18.88 -0.61
N VAL A 783 2.16 -17.75 -0.63
CA VAL A 783 2.70 -16.44 -0.24
C VAL A 783 2.28 -16.10 1.20
N PHE A 784 3.21 -15.48 1.93
CA PHE A 784 3.04 -15.04 3.32
C PHE A 784 3.39 -13.56 3.46
N ARG A 785 2.72 -12.89 4.40
CA ARG A 785 3.22 -11.61 4.93
C ARG A 785 4.54 -11.89 5.65
N PHE A 786 5.53 -11.01 5.48
CA PHE A 786 6.86 -11.24 6.04
C PHE A 786 7.44 -10.00 6.72
N ILE A 787 7.86 -8.99 5.95
CA ILE A 787 8.47 -7.76 6.48
C ILE A 787 7.66 -6.55 6.04
N GLN A 788 7.29 -5.71 7.01
CA GLN A 788 6.81 -4.35 6.77
C GLN A 788 7.68 -3.36 7.58
N GLY A 789 7.16 -2.17 7.90
CA GLY A 789 7.90 -1.17 8.70
C GLY A 789 9.06 -0.46 7.96
N LEU A 790 9.20 -0.66 6.65
CA LEU A 790 10.25 -0.06 5.83
C LEU A 790 9.94 1.41 5.48
N GLU A 791 10.96 2.13 5.00
CA GLU A 791 10.90 3.57 4.70
C GLU A 791 10.03 3.94 3.50
N ALA A 792 9.95 3.07 2.48
CA ALA A 792 9.30 3.31 1.20
C ALA A 792 8.96 1.99 0.48
N GLY A 793 8.35 2.07 -0.70
CA GLY A 793 8.02 0.92 -1.55
C GLY A 793 9.26 0.18 -2.04
N VAL A 794 9.30 -1.15 -1.92
CA VAL A 794 10.50 -1.95 -2.22
C VAL A 794 10.58 -2.30 -3.70
N ASN A 795 11.54 -1.70 -4.41
CA ASN A 795 11.74 -1.93 -5.83
C ASN A 795 12.80 -3.01 -6.11
N ARG A 796 13.91 -2.99 -5.37
CA ARG A 796 15.02 -3.91 -5.59
C ARG A 796 15.47 -4.51 -4.27
N ILE A 797 15.93 -5.75 -4.34
CA ILE A 797 16.57 -6.46 -3.23
C ILE A 797 17.79 -7.20 -3.74
N VAL A 798 18.88 -7.19 -2.98
CA VAL A 798 20.11 -7.91 -3.32
C VAL A 798 20.83 -8.35 -2.05
N TRP A 799 21.44 -9.54 -2.09
CA TRP A 799 22.28 -10.02 -1.01
C TRP A 799 23.67 -9.37 -1.08
N GLY A 800 24.13 -8.84 0.05
CA GLY A 800 25.48 -8.33 0.19
C GLY A 800 26.51 -9.39 0.56
N PRO A 801 27.81 -9.09 0.39
CA PRO A 801 28.90 -10.00 0.77
C PRO A 801 28.99 -10.25 2.28
N ASP A 802 28.39 -9.37 3.09
CA ASP A 802 28.25 -9.51 4.54
C ASP A 802 27.07 -10.42 4.94
N THR A 803 26.43 -11.08 3.97
CA THR A 803 25.22 -11.90 4.12
C THR A 803 24.03 -11.14 4.71
N ALA A 804 23.94 -9.83 4.49
CA ALA A 804 22.75 -9.05 4.77
C ALA A 804 21.92 -8.85 3.49
N LEU A 805 20.62 -8.64 3.64
CA LEU A 805 19.73 -8.27 2.55
C LEU A 805 19.67 -6.74 2.45
N TYR A 806 20.05 -6.20 1.30
CA TYR A 806 19.95 -4.78 0.98
C TYR A 806 18.65 -4.53 0.23
N VAL A 807 17.95 -3.47 0.64
CA VAL A 807 16.58 -3.16 0.21
C VAL A 807 16.55 -1.75 -0.37
N GLY A 808 16.45 -1.68 -1.69
CA GLY A 808 16.36 -0.46 -2.48
C GLY A 808 14.90 -0.10 -2.72
N MET A 809 14.54 1.14 -2.37
CA MET A 809 13.16 1.59 -2.36
C MET A 809 12.95 2.80 -3.28
N VAL A 810 11.71 2.95 -3.74
CA VAL A 810 11.26 4.03 -4.62
C VAL A 810 9.89 4.54 -4.17
N GLY A 811 9.53 5.73 -4.66
CA GLY A 811 8.19 6.26 -4.57
C GLY A 811 7.90 7.27 -5.68
N SER A 812 6.66 7.22 -6.15
CA SER A 812 6.01 8.15 -7.07
C SER A 812 4.52 8.23 -6.69
N THR A 813 3.83 9.26 -7.18
CA THR A 813 2.37 9.29 -7.15
C THR A 813 1.80 8.11 -7.98
N GLY A 814 0.55 7.72 -7.72
CA GLY A 814 -0.10 6.58 -8.36
C GLY A 814 0.32 5.23 -7.76
N ASN A 815 0.48 4.20 -8.60
CA ASN A 815 0.70 2.81 -8.17
C ASN A 815 2.19 2.44 -8.01
N TRP A 816 3.06 3.40 -7.73
CA TRP A 816 4.51 3.20 -7.54
C TRP A 816 4.99 3.85 -6.23
N GLY A 817 4.24 3.68 -5.14
CA GLY A 817 4.61 4.14 -3.82
C GLY A 817 3.74 3.50 -2.73
N ASP A 818 4.28 3.42 -1.51
CA ASP A 818 3.56 2.95 -0.31
C ASP A 818 2.98 4.17 0.42
N ALA A 819 1.68 4.15 0.68
CA ALA A 819 0.96 5.30 1.23
C ALA A 819 1.52 5.71 2.61
N GLY A 820 1.75 7.02 2.80
CA GLY A 820 2.28 7.57 4.06
C GLY A 820 3.77 7.30 4.30
N LYS A 821 4.52 6.86 3.28
CA LYS A 821 5.96 6.56 3.34
C LYS A 821 6.82 7.55 2.56
N LEU A 822 8.13 7.41 2.66
CA LEU A 822 9.08 8.21 1.88
C LEU A 822 9.00 7.85 0.39
N MET A 823 9.54 8.73 -0.45
CA MET A 823 9.59 8.54 -1.92
C MET A 823 10.90 7.91 -2.40
N TYR A 824 11.75 7.49 -1.46
CA TYR A 824 13.11 7.00 -1.66
C TYR A 824 13.49 6.14 -0.45
N GLY A 825 14.53 5.33 -0.57
CA GLY A 825 15.05 4.58 0.56
C GLY A 825 16.12 3.56 0.16
N LEU A 826 17.03 3.31 1.09
CA LEU A 826 18.04 2.25 0.97
C LEU A 826 18.38 1.76 2.37
N GLN A 827 17.89 0.56 2.69
CA GLN A 827 18.02 -0.03 4.02
C GLN A 827 18.68 -1.42 3.95
N ARG A 828 19.15 -1.90 5.10
CA ARG A 828 19.83 -3.19 5.26
C ARG A 828 19.16 -3.99 6.35
N LEU A 829 18.83 -5.24 6.04
CA LEU A 829 18.24 -6.22 6.94
C LEU A 829 19.25 -7.34 7.20
N LYS A 830 19.58 -7.56 8.48
CA LYS A 830 20.50 -8.62 8.87
C LYS A 830 19.79 -9.61 9.79
N TYR A 831 19.83 -10.90 9.47
CA TYR A 831 19.32 -11.93 10.37
C TYR A 831 20.02 -11.87 11.73
N ASN A 832 19.23 -11.84 12.81
CA ASN A 832 19.73 -11.66 14.18
C ASN A 832 19.95 -12.97 14.93
N GLY A 833 19.63 -14.12 14.33
CA GLY A 833 19.75 -15.44 14.98
C GLY A 833 18.47 -15.92 15.67
N GLU A 834 17.42 -15.11 15.72
CA GLU A 834 16.14 -15.46 16.34
C GLU A 834 15.10 -15.85 15.29
N ALA A 835 14.25 -16.83 15.57
CA ALA A 835 13.16 -17.25 14.69
C ALA A 835 11.83 -16.71 15.23
N ALA A 836 11.08 -15.94 14.44
CA ALA A 836 9.70 -15.60 14.78
C ALA A 836 8.83 -16.87 14.77
N PHE A 837 7.76 -16.91 15.57
CA PHE A 837 6.76 -17.98 15.49
C PHE A 837 5.78 -17.69 14.34
N GLU A 838 5.79 -18.51 13.30
CA GLU A 838 4.92 -18.37 12.13
C GLU A 838 4.86 -19.65 11.29
N MET A 839 4.00 -19.65 10.27
CA MET A 839 3.98 -20.72 9.25
C MET A 839 5.27 -20.71 8.45
N LEU A 840 6.11 -21.73 8.62
CA LEU A 840 7.29 -21.93 7.78
C LEU A 840 6.90 -22.36 6.36
N ALA A 841 5.98 -23.31 6.20
CA ALA A 841 5.56 -23.81 4.88
C ALA A 841 4.10 -24.28 4.92
N VAL A 842 3.43 -24.21 3.77
CA VAL A 842 2.12 -24.82 3.54
C VAL A 842 2.25 -25.72 2.34
N ARG A 843 1.94 -27.01 2.49
CA ARG A 843 2.10 -28.03 1.45
C ARG A 843 0.79 -28.67 1.08
N ALA A 844 0.55 -28.86 -0.21
CA ALA A 844 -0.57 -29.66 -0.68
C ALA A 844 -0.34 -31.15 -0.37
N LYS A 845 -1.40 -31.81 0.09
CA LYS A 845 -1.50 -33.26 0.23
C LYS A 845 -2.70 -33.75 -0.59
N SER A 846 -2.77 -35.04 -0.88
CA SER A 846 -3.85 -35.60 -1.69
C SER A 846 -5.24 -35.46 -1.07
N ASN A 847 -5.33 -35.14 0.23
CA ASN A 847 -6.59 -34.98 0.97
C ASN A 847 -6.62 -33.71 1.85
N GLY A 848 -5.72 -32.75 1.68
CA GLY A 848 -5.72 -31.55 2.51
C GLY A 848 -4.46 -30.70 2.43
N LEU A 849 -4.25 -29.86 3.45
CA LEU A 849 -3.08 -28.98 3.56
C LEU A 849 -2.29 -29.27 4.83
N GLU A 850 -0.97 -29.36 4.68
CA GLU A 850 0.00 -29.51 5.76
C GLU A 850 0.68 -28.17 6.03
N ILE A 851 0.59 -27.70 7.27
CA ILE A 851 1.14 -26.43 7.75
C ILE A 851 2.32 -26.74 8.67
N GLU A 852 3.52 -26.34 8.27
CA GLU A 852 4.73 -26.42 9.08
C GLU A 852 4.97 -25.06 9.77
N LEU A 853 5.34 -25.09 11.05
CA LEU A 853 5.60 -23.94 11.90
C LEU A 853 7.09 -23.85 12.24
N THR A 854 7.60 -22.63 12.38
CA THR A 854 9.00 -22.37 12.75
C THR A 854 9.35 -22.84 14.18
N GLN A 855 8.36 -22.93 15.06
CA GLN A 855 8.49 -23.40 16.44
C GLN A 855 7.32 -24.34 16.80
N PRO A 856 7.46 -25.22 17.83
CA PRO A 856 6.35 -26.03 18.33
C PRO A 856 5.16 -25.18 18.78
N LEU A 857 3.95 -25.53 18.37
CA LEU A 857 2.71 -24.90 18.83
C LEU A 857 2.46 -25.21 20.32
N ALA A 858 2.05 -24.22 21.12
CA ALA A 858 1.76 -24.41 22.54
C ALA A 858 0.71 -25.52 22.76
N ARG A 859 0.84 -26.28 23.85
CA ARG A 859 -0.08 -27.38 24.19
C ARG A 859 -1.51 -26.86 24.38
N GLY A 860 -2.49 -27.65 23.90
CA GLY A 860 -3.91 -27.29 23.95
C GLY A 860 -4.38 -26.38 22.81
N LEU A 861 -3.48 -25.82 22.01
CA LEU A 861 -3.83 -25.03 20.82
C LEU A 861 -3.86 -25.89 19.54
N GLY A 862 -4.59 -25.40 18.55
CA GLY A 862 -4.64 -25.90 17.18
C GLY A 862 -5.49 -27.14 16.93
N GLY A 863 -6.18 -27.69 17.94
CA GLY A 863 -7.01 -28.88 17.75
C GLY A 863 -8.45 -28.62 17.29
N ASP A 864 -8.91 -27.37 17.40
CA ASP A 864 -10.31 -27.01 17.19
C ASP A 864 -10.54 -26.52 15.75
N ALA A 865 -11.27 -27.31 14.97
CA ALA A 865 -11.58 -27.03 13.57
C ALA A 865 -12.30 -25.68 13.39
N ASP A 866 -13.19 -25.31 14.31
CA ASP A 866 -14.03 -24.11 14.22
C ASP A 866 -13.24 -22.81 14.43
N THR A 867 -11.96 -22.91 14.80
CA THR A 867 -11.08 -21.75 14.98
C THR A 867 -10.34 -21.35 13.71
N TYR A 868 -10.21 -22.26 12.75
CA TYR A 868 -9.59 -21.96 11.46
C TYR A 868 -10.58 -21.26 10.53
N ARG A 869 -10.08 -20.42 9.63
CA ARG A 869 -10.87 -19.85 8.53
C ARG A 869 -10.17 -20.21 7.23
N ILE A 870 -10.82 -21.05 6.43
CA ILE A 870 -10.29 -21.57 5.18
C ILE A 870 -11.31 -21.31 4.09
N ALA A 871 -10.91 -20.54 3.08
CA ALA A 871 -11.71 -20.28 1.89
C ALA A 871 -10.91 -20.62 0.64
N GLN A 872 -11.60 -20.85 -0.47
CA GLN A 872 -10.95 -20.96 -1.76
C GLN A 872 -11.71 -20.18 -2.83
N TRP A 873 -11.00 -19.70 -3.84
CA TRP A 873 -11.58 -19.06 -5.02
C TRP A 873 -10.65 -19.22 -6.22
N ARG A 874 -11.11 -18.85 -7.41
CA ARG A 874 -10.25 -18.70 -8.59
C ARG A 874 -10.42 -17.34 -9.25
N TYR A 875 -9.41 -16.93 -10.00
CA TYR A 875 -9.41 -15.66 -10.72
C TYR A 875 -9.86 -15.84 -12.17
N VAL A 876 -10.59 -14.85 -12.69
CA VAL A 876 -10.96 -14.79 -14.12
C VAL A 876 -10.39 -13.52 -14.76
N PRO A 877 -9.63 -13.65 -15.86
CA PRO A 877 -9.22 -12.51 -16.67
C PRO A 877 -10.42 -11.77 -17.28
N THR A 878 -10.44 -10.44 -17.17
CA THR A 878 -11.48 -9.61 -17.80
C THR A 878 -10.85 -8.38 -18.43
N ALA A 879 -11.56 -7.70 -19.34
CA ALA A 879 -11.10 -6.42 -19.90
C ALA A 879 -11.07 -5.28 -18.85
N ASN A 880 -11.79 -5.43 -17.73
CA ASN A 880 -11.75 -4.47 -16.64
C ASN A 880 -10.41 -4.60 -15.90
N TYR A 881 -10.00 -3.53 -15.22
CA TYR A 881 -8.79 -3.58 -14.41
C TYR A 881 -8.95 -4.59 -13.26
N GLY A 882 -8.06 -5.58 -13.20
CA GLY A 882 -8.17 -6.70 -12.28
C GLY A 882 -9.20 -7.73 -12.74
N GLY A 883 -9.48 -8.71 -11.89
CA GLY A 883 -10.48 -9.74 -12.19
C GLY A 883 -11.20 -10.21 -10.94
N PRO A 884 -12.48 -10.58 -11.07
CA PRO A 884 -13.26 -11.01 -9.93
C PRO A 884 -12.72 -12.33 -9.37
N ARG A 885 -12.90 -12.49 -8.06
CA ARG A 885 -12.89 -13.80 -7.42
C ARG A 885 -14.21 -14.47 -7.75
N ILE A 886 -14.16 -15.71 -8.20
CA ILE A 886 -15.36 -16.52 -8.43
C ILE A 886 -15.15 -17.92 -7.87
N ASP A 887 -16.26 -18.67 -7.73
CA ASP A 887 -16.26 -19.97 -7.03
C ASP A 887 -15.68 -19.83 -5.61
N GLU A 888 -15.98 -18.69 -4.96
CA GLU A 888 -15.57 -18.40 -3.60
C GLU A 888 -16.45 -19.18 -2.62
N VAL A 889 -15.83 -20.05 -1.84
CA VAL A 889 -16.49 -20.93 -0.87
C VAL A 889 -15.61 -21.15 0.34
N ASP A 890 -16.23 -21.21 1.52
CA ASP A 890 -15.59 -21.73 2.73
C ASP A 890 -15.39 -23.25 2.62
N LEU A 891 -14.26 -23.74 3.13
CA LEU A 891 -13.92 -25.16 3.14
C LEU A 891 -14.14 -25.78 4.52
N ASP A 892 -14.97 -26.83 4.56
CA ASP A 892 -15.15 -27.65 5.74
C ASP A 892 -13.87 -28.43 6.09
N ILE A 893 -13.51 -28.43 7.37
CA ILE A 893 -12.39 -29.19 7.92
C ILE A 893 -12.90 -30.53 8.45
N ALA A 894 -12.58 -31.63 7.76
CA ALA A 894 -13.00 -32.97 8.16
C ALA A 894 -12.20 -33.52 9.36
N GLY A 895 -10.99 -33.03 9.56
CA GLY A 895 -10.10 -33.46 10.65
C GLY A 895 -8.90 -32.54 10.82
N VAL A 896 -8.46 -32.40 12.08
CA VAL A 896 -7.25 -31.66 12.45
C VAL A 896 -6.26 -32.62 13.10
N HIS A 897 -5.05 -32.65 12.57
CA HIS A 897 -3.99 -33.56 13.01
C HIS A 897 -2.75 -32.76 13.42
N ILE A 898 -2.11 -33.14 14.53
CA ILE A 898 -0.92 -32.44 15.04
C ILE A 898 0.20 -33.46 15.23
N SER A 899 1.36 -33.15 14.63
CA SER A 899 2.62 -33.90 14.76
C SER A 899 3.11 -34.04 16.20
N GLU A 900 4.05 -34.96 16.43
CA GLU A 900 4.60 -35.22 17.77
C GLU A 900 5.33 -34.04 18.38
N ASP A 901 6.16 -33.38 17.57
CA ASP A 901 6.92 -32.19 17.95
C ASP A 901 6.09 -30.91 17.89
N ARG A 902 4.80 -31.02 17.54
CA ARG A 902 3.84 -29.92 17.39
C ARG A 902 4.30 -28.82 16.42
N ARG A 903 5.23 -29.12 15.51
CA ARG A 903 5.70 -28.19 14.47
C ARG A 903 4.90 -28.31 13.18
N THR A 904 4.08 -29.35 13.04
CA THR A 904 3.23 -29.55 11.87
C THR A 904 1.78 -29.79 12.27
N VAL A 905 0.87 -29.07 11.60
CA VAL A 905 -0.58 -29.24 11.64
C VAL A 905 -1.04 -29.69 10.27
N PHE A 906 -1.84 -30.75 10.17
CA PHE A 906 -2.48 -31.17 8.93
C PHE A 906 -3.99 -31.00 9.04
N LEU A 907 -4.57 -30.30 8.06
CA LEU A 907 -6.00 -30.09 7.91
C LEU A 907 -6.52 -30.97 6.78
N GLU A 908 -7.45 -31.87 7.09
CA GLU A 908 -8.14 -32.67 6.08
C GLU A 908 -9.25 -31.84 5.42
N LEU A 909 -9.09 -31.55 4.12
CA LEU A 909 -9.91 -30.58 3.38
C LEU A 909 -10.43 -31.25 2.08
N PRO A 910 -11.50 -32.07 2.15
CA PRO A 910 -11.99 -32.83 1.00
C PRO A 910 -12.56 -31.96 -0.13
N GLY A 911 -12.88 -30.68 0.14
CA GLY A 911 -13.46 -29.74 -0.82
C GLY A 911 -12.45 -28.96 -1.69
N MET A 912 -11.14 -29.20 -1.52
CA MET A 912 -10.09 -28.52 -2.29
C MET A 912 -10.24 -28.76 -3.80
N LYS A 913 -10.07 -27.70 -4.61
CA LYS A 913 -10.14 -27.76 -6.08
C LYS A 913 -8.86 -27.24 -6.73
N GLU A 914 -8.37 -27.94 -7.74
CA GLU A 914 -7.28 -27.45 -8.61
C GLU A 914 -7.65 -26.14 -9.31
N GLY A 915 -6.65 -25.33 -9.65
CA GLY A 915 -6.82 -24.01 -10.27
C GLY A 915 -7.36 -22.93 -9.33
N HIS A 916 -7.36 -23.18 -8.02
CA HIS A 916 -7.84 -22.22 -7.00
C HIS A 916 -6.70 -21.69 -6.13
N VAL A 917 -6.92 -20.52 -5.56
CA VAL A 917 -6.19 -20.04 -4.39
C VAL A 917 -6.94 -20.51 -3.16
N VAL A 918 -6.26 -21.22 -2.26
CA VAL A 918 -6.75 -21.56 -0.92
C VAL A 918 -6.18 -20.54 0.05
N HIS A 919 -7.03 -19.75 0.68
CA HIS A 919 -6.66 -18.83 1.75
C HIS A 919 -6.81 -19.51 3.09
N LEU A 920 -5.72 -19.51 3.84
CA LEU A 920 -5.67 -20.02 5.20
C LEU A 920 -5.48 -18.85 6.13
N ARG A 921 -6.35 -18.72 7.13
CA ARG A 921 -6.16 -17.82 8.26
C ARG A 921 -6.19 -18.62 9.57
N LEU A 922 -5.04 -18.64 10.23
CA LEU A 922 -4.86 -19.25 11.54
C LEU A 922 -5.42 -18.34 12.66
N PRO A 923 -5.78 -18.89 13.83
CA PRO A 923 -6.17 -18.05 14.97
C PRO A 923 -5.05 -17.11 15.44
N TYR A 924 -5.40 -15.84 15.65
CA TYR A 924 -4.44 -14.79 16.07
C TYR A 924 -3.86 -14.99 17.47
N ASP A 925 -4.52 -15.78 18.31
CA ASP A 925 -4.15 -16.10 19.69
C ASP A 925 -3.23 -17.32 19.79
N TRP A 926 -2.74 -17.85 18.65
CA TRP A 926 -1.73 -18.90 18.62
C TRP A 926 -0.38 -18.42 19.17
N MET A 927 0.20 -19.29 20.01
CA MET A 927 1.49 -19.10 20.67
C MET A 927 2.37 -20.33 20.45
N SER A 928 3.68 -20.13 20.40
CA SER A 928 4.62 -21.25 20.48
C SER A 928 4.69 -21.84 21.90
N GLU A 929 5.26 -23.03 22.07
CA GLU A 929 5.57 -23.58 23.41
C GLU A 929 6.49 -22.67 24.23
N ALA A 930 7.24 -21.78 23.58
CA ALA A 930 8.06 -20.73 24.21
C ALA A 930 7.30 -19.40 24.41
N GLU A 931 5.96 -19.44 24.33
CA GLU A 931 5.08 -18.28 24.54
C GLU A 931 5.36 -17.09 23.62
N THR A 932 5.77 -17.36 22.38
CA THR A 932 5.90 -16.32 21.34
C THR A 932 4.63 -16.25 20.52
N PRO A 933 3.99 -15.06 20.34
CA PRO A 933 2.80 -14.92 19.51
C PRO A 933 3.11 -15.11 18.04
N ILE A 934 2.11 -15.61 17.30
CA ILE A 934 2.22 -15.79 15.87
C ILE A 934 2.41 -14.42 15.17
N TRP A 935 3.40 -14.35 14.27
CA TRP A 935 3.76 -13.13 13.55
C TRP A 935 2.77 -12.80 12.43
N SER A 936 2.43 -13.80 11.62
CA SER A 936 1.42 -13.71 10.55
C SER A 936 0.54 -14.95 10.56
N THR A 937 -0.77 -14.77 10.49
CA THR A 937 -1.75 -15.86 10.51
C THR A 937 -2.18 -16.32 9.13
N GLU A 938 -1.86 -15.54 8.09
CA GLU A 938 -2.41 -15.73 6.75
C GLU A 938 -1.42 -16.36 5.77
N ALA A 939 -1.94 -17.24 4.92
CA ALA A 939 -1.26 -17.77 3.75
C ALA A 939 -2.24 -17.86 2.57
N TRP A 940 -1.74 -17.55 1.36
CA TRP A 940 -2.50 -17.75 0.13
C TRP A 940 -1.78 -18.78 -0.71
N TYR A 941 -2.30 -20.01 -0.69
CA TYR A 941 -1.75 -21.14 -1.40
C TYR A 941 -2.37 -21.23 -2.80
N THR A 942 -1.56 -21.12 -3.86
CA THR A 942 -2.01 -21.35 -5.23
C THR A 942 -1.93 -22.83 -5.55
N LEU A 943 -3.09 -23.48 -5.68
CA LEU A 943 -3.23 -24.92 -5.91
C LEU A 943 -3.44 -25.19 -7.39
N ASN A 944 -2.35 -25.29 -8.16
CA ASN A 944 -2.43 -25.62 -9.59
C ASN A 944 -2.79 -27.09 -9.79
N SER A 945 -2.20 -27.99 -8.99
CA SER A 945 -2.45 -29.44 -9.02
C SER A 945 -2.45 -30.04 -7.61
N ILE A 946 -3.28 -31.06 -7.39
CA ILE A 946 -3.32 -31.82 -6.14
C ILE A 946 -2.37 -33.03 -6.28
N PRO A 947 -1.38 -33.21 -5.40
CA PRO A 947 -0.41 -34.29 -5.54
C PRO A 947 -1.08 -35.67 -5.43
N SER A 948 -0.72 -36.56 -6.35
CA SER A 948 -1.24 -37.92 -6.39
C SER A 948 -0.66 -38.80 -5.28
N ALA A 949 -1.53 -39.51 -4.54
CA ALA A 949 -1.16 -40.54 -3.56
C ALA A 949 -0.21 -40.09 -2.43
N GLN A 950 -0.31 -38.82 -1.99
CA GLN A 950 0.44 -38.27 -0.86
C GLN A 950 -0.51 -37.74 0.23
N PRO A 951 -1.20 -38.62 0.99
CA PRO A 951 -2.10 -38.16 2.04
C PRO A 951 -1.34 -37.51 3.19
N GLY A 952 -2.00 -36.61 3.91
CA GLY A 952 -1.47 -36.06 5.15
C GLY A 952 -1.32 -37.12 6.25
N PHE A 953 -0.56 -36.79 7.29
CA PHE A 953 -0.37 -37.69 8.42
C PHE A 953 -1.65 -37.78 9.26
N ASN A 954 -1.94 -38.98 9.78
CA ASN A 954 -3.11 -39.21 10.63
C ASN A 954 -2.71 -39.31 12.11
N ARG A 955 -2.71 -38.17 12.79
CA ARG A 955 -2.54 -38.07 14.25
C ARG A 955 -3.53 -37.04 14.79
N PRO A 956 -4.79 -37.44 15.08
CA PRO A 956 -5.83 -36.53 15.50
C PRO A 956 -5.36 -35.66 16.66
N ALA A 957 -5.70 -34.37 16.63
CA ALA A 957 -5.35 -33.46 17.71
C ALA A 957 -5.91 -34.00 19.04
N PRO A 958 -5.12 -33.98 20.14
CA PRO A 958 -5.64 -34.38 21.43
C PRO A 958 -6.81 -33.45 21.82
N ASN A 959 -7.86 -34.02 22.41
CA ASN A 959 -9.02 -33.25 22.89
C ASN A 959 -8.56 -32.05 23.72
N SER A 960 -9.25 -30.91 23.58
CA SER A 960 -9.03 -29.71 24.39
C SER A 960 -8.97 -30.07 25.87
N ALA A 961 -8.03 -29.45 26.60
CA ALA A 961 -7.81 -29.74 28.02
C ALA A 961 -9.13 -29.60 28.80
N THR A 962 -9.43 -30.57 29.65
CA THR A 962 -10.62 -30.51 30.51
C THR A 962 -10.52 -29.27 31.41
N PRO A 963 -11.52 -28.38 31.42
CA PRO A 963 -11.49 -27.19 32.26
C PRO A 963 -11.26 -27.54 33.74
N ASN A 964 -10.58 -26.65 34.45
CA ASN A 964 -10.22 -26.73 35.86
C ASN A 964 -9.33 -27.94 36.18
N THR A 965 -8.41 -28.29 35.28
CA THR A 965 -7.37 -29.29 35.51
C THR A 965 -5.98 -28.71 35.21
N LEU A 966 -4.96 -29.23 35.89
CA LEU A 966 -3.56 -28.89 35.60
C LEU A 966 -2.92 -30.01 34.79
N SER A 967 -2.38 -29.68 33.63
CA SER A 967 -1.47 -30.53 32.88
C SER A 967 -0.21 -30.84 33.70
N LYS A 968 0.51 -31.89 33.30
CA LYS A 968 1.78 -32.25 33.94
C LYS A 968 2.80 -31.11 33.87
N ALA A 969 2.86 -30.39 32.74
CA ALA A 969 3.73 -29.24 32.57
C ALA A 969 3.38 -28.10 33.54
N GLU A 970 2.09 -27.82 33.73
CA GLU A 970 1.65 -26.79 34.69
C GLU A 970 1.97 -27.18 36.13
N GLN A 971 1.76 -28.46 36.51
CA GLN A 971 2.12 -28.96 37.83
C GLN A 971 3.63 -28.85 38.09
N ASP A 972 4.46 -29.26 37.12
CA ASP A 972 5.92 -29.19 37.22
C ASP A 972 6.42 -27.74 37.25
N ALA A 973 5.71 -26.86 36.56
CA ALA A 973 5.98 -25.43 36.56
C ALA A 973 5.51 -24.71 37.82
N GLY A 974 4.79 -25.37 38.75
CA GLY A 974 4.38 -24.82 40.05
C GLY A 974 2.97 -24.20 40.10
N TRP A 975 2.15 -24.41 39.08
CA TRP A 975 0.77 -23.92 39.06
C TRP A 975 -0.12 -24.62 40.08
N LYS A 976 -1.05 -23.88 40.68
CA LYS A 976 -2.08 -24.34 41.61
C LYS A 976 -3.44 -23.86 41.13
N LEU A 977 -4.47 -24.70 41.20
CA LEU A 977 -5.84 -24.27 40.94
C LEU A 977 -6.34 -23.41 42.11
N LEU A 978 -6.81 -22.21 41.79
CA LEU A 978 -7.62 -21.38 42.70
C LEU A 978 -9.09 -21.77 42.65
N PHE A 979 -9.54 -22.38 41.55
CA PHE A 979 -10.89 -22.90 41.42
C PHE A 979 -10.86 -24.31 40.80
N ASN A 980 -11.52 -25.26 41.45
CA ASN A 980 -11.49 -26.69 41.10
C ASN A 980 -12.65 -27.13 40.20
N GLY A 981 -13.56 -26.22 39.82
CA GLY A 981 -14.73 -26.55 39.01
C GLY A 981 -15.92 -27.15 39.77
N HIS A 982 -15.85 -27.27 41.10
CA HIS A 982 -16.87 -27.97 41.90
C HIS A 982 -17.32 -27.21 43.14
N ASP A 983 -16.41 -26.49 43.81
CA ASP A 983 -16.69 -25.71 45.02
C ASP A 983 -15.80 -24.47 45.12
N LEU A 984 -16.13 -23.59 46.06
CA LEU A 984 -15.47 -22.28 46.25
C LEU A 984 -14.46 -22.29 47.41
N ARG A 985 -13.88 -23.47 47.73
CA ARG A 985 -12.81 -23.54 48.74
C ARG A 985 -11.62 -22.71 48.28
N GLY A 986 -11.03 -21.95 49.20
CA GLY A 986 -9.96 -21.00 48.88
C GLY A 986 -10.44 -19.58 48.61
N TRP A 987 -11.75 -19.32 48.70
CA TRP A 987 -12.37 -18.02 48.52
C TRP A 987 -13.28 -17.66 49.69
N HIS A 988 -13.42 -16.35 49.95
CA HIS A 988 -14.44 -15.76 50.82
C HIS A 988 -14.93 -14.43 50.22
N THR A 989 -16.10 -13.96 50.62
CA THR A 989 -16.56 -12.61 50.28
C THR A 989 -15.72 -11.59 51.06
N TYR A 990 -15.30 -10.50 50.41
CA TYR A 990 -14.52 -9.44 51.04
C TYR A 990 -15.19 -8.93 52.33
N GLY A 991 -14.45 -8.92 53.43
CA GLY A 991 -14.94 -8.55 54.77
C GLY A 991 -15.77 -9.62 55.48
N GLN A 992 -15.82 -10.86 54.96
CA GLN A 992 -16.62 -11.97 55.51
C GLN A 992 -15.84 -13.30 55.53
N ASP A 993 -16.28 -14.25 56.36
CA ASP A 993 -15.63 -15.57 56.51
C ASP A 993 -16.09 -16.61 55.46
N THR A 994 -17.15 -16.31 54.69
CA THR A 994 -17.75 -17.25 53.73
C THR A 994 -18.09 -16.57 52.43
N VAL A 995 -18.19 -17.33 51.34
CA VAL A 995 -18.65 -16.82 50.05
C VAL A 995 -20.16 -16.57 50.06
N GLY A 996 -20.57 -15.43 49.50
CA GLY A 996 -21.96 -15.06 49.25
C GLY A 996 -22.72 -16.09 48.40
N LYS A 997 -24.01 -16.25 48.66
CA LYS A 997 -24.89 -17.23 48.01
C LYS A 997 -25.15 -16.96 46.52
N ALA A 998 -24.87 -15.75 46.04
CA ALA A 998 -25.01 -15.40 44.63
C ALA A 998 -23.90 -16.01 43.76
N TRP A 999 -22.72 -16.27 44.31
CA TRP A 999 -21.64 -16.97 43.61
C TRP A 999 -21.89 -18.48 43.64
N LYS A 1000 -22.00 -19.08 42.45
CA LYS A 1000 -22.40 -20.48 42.26
C LYS A 1000 -21.48 -21.19 41.28
N VAL A 1001 -21.53 -22.52 41.29
CA VAL A 1001 -20.86 -23.38 40.31
C VAL A 1001 -21.92 -24.01 39.41
N ASN A 1002 -21.81 -23.83 38.10
CA ASN A 1002 -22.74 -24.40 37.13
C ASN A 1002 -22.39 -25.86 36.78
N SER A 1003 -23.25 -26.54 36.02
CA SER A 1003 -23.05 -27.95 35.60
C SER A 1003 -21.84 -28.17 34.68
N GLU A 1004 -21.31 -27.11 34.07
CA GLU A 1004 -20.11 -27.13 33.22
C GLU A 1004 -18.83 -26.91 34.03
N GLY A 1005 -18.94 -26.78 35.36
CA GLY A 1005 -17.83 -26.54 36.27
C GLY A 1005 -17.26 -25.13 36.18
N SER A 1006 -18.07 -24.13 35.81
CA SER A 1006 -17.68 -22.71 35.84
C SER A 1006 -18.24 -22.04 37.10
N LEU A 1007 -17.43 -21.19 37.73
CA LEU A 1007 -17.86 -20.25 38.76
C LEU A 1007 -18.67 -19.14 38.08
N TYR A 1008 -19.83 -18.76 38.60
CA TYR A 1008 -20.62 -17.67 38.03
C TYR A 1008 -21.39 -16.88 39.08
N LEU A 1009 -21.67 -15.61 38.76
CA LEU A 1009 -22.51 -14.74 39.56
C LEU A 1009 -23.97 -14.86 39.12
N ASP A 1010 -24.85 -15.32 40.01
CA ASP A 1010 -26.29 -15.42 39.77
C ASP A 1010 -26.98 -14.08 40.04
N THR A 1011 -27.40 -13.41 38.98
CA THR A 1011 -27.97 -12.05 39.04
C THR A 1011 -29.47 -12.00 39.31
N SER A 1012 -30.12 -13.14 39.65
CA SER A 1012 -31.57 -13.20 39.85
C SER A 1012 -32.11 -12.28 40.96
N GLU A 1013 -31.26 -11.89 41.92
CA GLU A 1013 -31.60 -10.96 43.02
C GLU A 1013 -30.74 -9.66 42.98
N LYS A 1014 -30.52 -9.08 41.78
CA LYS A 1014 -29.79 -7.81 41.63
C LYS A 1014 -30.45 -6.69 42.48
N ASP A 1015 -29.65 -5.98 43.27
CA ASP A 1015 -30.08 -4.89 44.16
C ASP A 1015 -29.08 -3.73 44.06
N GLY A 1016 -29.42 -2.71 43.26
CA GLY A 1016 -28.51 -1.61 42.94
C GLY A 1016 -27.37 -2.08 42.03
N TRP A 1017 -26.13 -1.77 42.44
CA TRP A 1017 -24.92 -2.09 41.66
C TRP A 1017 -24.29 -3.45 42.04
N GLN A 1018 -24.85 -4.19 43.00
CA GLN A 1018 -24.41 -5.55 43.38
C GLN A 1018 -25.58 -6.52 43.44
N VAL A 1019 -25.30 -7.82 43.56
CA VAL A 1019 -26.33 -8.82 43.82
C VAL A 1019 -26.55 -8.99 45.32
N LYS A 1020 -27.82 -9.09 45.75
CA LYS A 1020 -28.15 -9.41 47.13
C LYS A 1020 -27.57 -10.77 47.52
N GLY A 1021 -26.76 -10.79 48.59
CA GLY A 1021 -26.06 -11.99 49.01
C GLY A 1021 -24.92 -12.42 48.07
N GLY A 1022 -24.49 -11.53 47.17
CA GLY A 1022 -23.23 -11.61 46.44
C GLY A 1022 -22.11 -10.88 47.19
N GLY A 1023 -21.59 -9.82 46.56
CA GLY A 1023 -20.40 -9.09 46.99
C GLY A 1023 -19.12 -9.66 46.36
N ASP A 1024 -18.08 -8.83 46.31
CA ASP A 1024 -16.77 -9.18 45.78
C ASP A 1024 -16.18 -10.39 46.53
N ILE A 1025 -15.57 -11.34 45.80
CA ILE A 1025 -14.89 -12.49 46.40
C ILE A 1025 -13.39 -12.37 46.25
N VAL A 1026 -12.65 -12.80 47.26
CA VAL A 1026 -11.18 -12.74 47.30
C VAL A 1026 -10.58 -14.08 47.73
N THR A 1027 -9.33 -14.33 47.32
CA THR A 1027 -8.59 -15.53 47.71
C THR A 1027 -8.25 -15.54 49.20
N ASP A 1028 -8.30 -16.72 49.82
CA ASP A 1028 -7.89 -16.93 51.22
C ASP A 1028 -6.40 -16.62 51.45
N GLN A 1029 -5.58 -16.77 50.40
CA GLN A 1029 -4.14 -16.51 50.41
C GLN A 1029 -3.81 -15.16 49.77
N SER A 1030 -2.66 -14.59 50.14
CA SER A 1030 -2.06 -13.40 49.52
C SER A 1030 -0.84 -13.79 48.69
N TYR A 1031 -0.57 -13.02 47.64
CA TYR A 1031 0.51 -13.23 46.69
C TYR A 1031 1.30 -11.92 46.52
N GLU A 1032 2.58 -11.99 46.15
CA GLU A 1032 3.44 -10.81 45.88
C GLU A 1032 3.99 -10.87 44.46
N ASN A 1033 4.93 -11.76 44.21
CA ASN A 1033 5.40 -12.12 42.88
C ASN A 1033 4.62 -13.35 42.39
N TYR A 1034 3.78 -13.19 41.37
CA TYR A 1034 2.94 -14.28 40.88
C TYR A 1034 2.49 -14.09 39.43
N GLU A 1035 2.00 -15.20 38.88
CA GLU A 1035 1.34 -15.29 37.61
C GLU A 1035 -0.05 -15.88 37.82
N LEU A 1036 -1.09 -15.16 37.42
CA LEU A 1036 -2.49 -15.59 37.45
C LEU A 1036 -2.93 -15.88 36.01
N GLU A 1037 -3.49 -17.05 35.78
CA GLU A 1037 -4.24 -17.36 34.56
C GLU A 1037 -5.68 -17.69 34.91
N LEU A 1038 -6.62 -17.18 34.13
CA LEU A 1038 -8.03 -17.53 34.20
C LEU A 1038 -8.72 -17.33 32.86
N GLU A 1039 -9.90 -17.90 32.69
CA GLU A 1039 -10.80 -17.55 31.61
C GLU A 1039 -12.06 -16.92 32.16
N TRP A 1040 -12.57 -15.89 31.50
CA TRP A 1040 -13.83 -15.25 31.83
C TRP A 1040 -14.78 -15.17 30.64
N LYS A 1041 -16.08 -15.19 30.92
CA LYS A 1041 -17.16 -14.93 29.97
C LYS A 1041 -18.12 -13.96 30.64
N ILE A 1042 -18.71 -13.02 29.89
CA ILE A 1042 -19.64 -12.02 30.44
C ILE A 1042 -20.99 -12.03 29.71
N ALA A 1043 -22.02 -11.59 30.40
CA ALA A 1043 -23.37 -11.36 29.87
C ALA A 1043 -23.43 -10.03 29.08
N PRO A 1044 -24.45 -9.84 28.22
CA PRO A 1044 -24.63 -8.61 27.46
C PRO A 1044 -24.65 -7.37 28.35
N CYS A 1045 -23.88 -6.36 27.95
CA CYS A 1045 -23.69 -5.10 28.66
C CYS A 1045 -23.24 -5.29 30.12
N GLY A 1046 -22.53 -6.39 30.43
CA GLY A 1046 -22.09 -6.66 31.78
C GLY A 1046 -20.79 -5.95 32.16
N ASN A 1047 -20.63 -5.74 33.47
CA ASN A 1047 -19.41 -5.25 34.12
C ASN A 1047 -18.94 -6.22 35.22
N SER A 1048 -17.64 -6.38 35.37
CA SER A 1048 -16.96 -7.08 36.46
C SER A 1048 -15.47 -6.69 36.45
N GLY A 1049 -14.64 -7.31 37.27
CA GLY A 1049 -13.23 -6.96 37.36
C GLY A 1049 -12.39 -8.03 38.04
N ILE A 1050 -11.12 -8.09 37.65
CA ILE A 1050 -10.08 -8.87 38.31
C ILE A 1050 -9.24 -7.88 39.12
N ILE A 1051 -9.42 -7.87 40.43
CA ILE A 1051 -8.74 -6.94 41.32
C ILE A 1051 -7.62 -7.68 42.03
N TYR A 1052 -6.47 -7.04 42.23
CA TYR A 1052 -5.30 -7.71 42.78
C TYR A 1052 -4.49 -6.81 43.72
N ASN A 1053 -3.55 -7.41 44.44
CA ASN A 1053 -2.82 -6.78 45.55
C ASN A 1053 -3.77 -6.17 46.60
N ILE A 1054 -4.92 -6.82 46.80
CA ILE A 1054 -5.97 -6.37 47.70
C ILE A 1054 -5.49 -6.53 49.14
N VAL A 1055 -5.61 -5.47 49.92
CA VAL A 1055 -5.47 -5.49 51.38
C VAL A 1055 -6.86 -5.39 51.97
N GLU A 1056 -7.18 -6.35 52.83
CA GLU A 1056 -8.42 -6.39 53.59
C GLU A 1056 -8.15 -5.84 54.99
N ASP A 1057 -8.77 -4.71 55.31
CA ASP A 1057 -8.58 -3.99 56.56
C ASP A 1057 -9.88 -3.31 57.03
N ASP A 1058 -9.87 -2.85 58.29
CA ASP A 1058 -11.04 -2.18 58.90
C ASP A 1058 -11.29 -0.75 58.34
N GLN A 1059 -10.45 -0.24 57.43
CA GLN A 1059 -10.55 1.11 56.86
C GLN A 1059 -11.14 1.13 55.45
N SER A 1060 -11.30 -0.04 54.82
CA SER A 1060 -11.67 -0.19 53.42
C SER A 1060 -12.92 -1.06 53.33
N ASP A 1061 -14.05 -0.46 52.99
CA ASP A 1061 -15.35 -1.12 52.81
C ASP A 1061 -15.38 -2.01 51.56
N TYR A 1062 -14.52 -1.76 50.57
CA TYR A 1062 -14.48 -2.47 49.29
C TYR A 1062 -13.04 -2.75 48.80
N MET A 1063 -12.85 -3.85 48.07
CA MET A 1063 -11.52 -4.27 47.60
C MET A 1063 -10.85 -3.30 46.63
N TRP A 1064 -11.62 -2.57 45.81
CA TRP A 1064 -11.10 -1.58 44.85
C TRP A 1064 -10.52 -0.33 45.54
N GLN A 1065 -10.69 -0.17 46.85
CA GLN A 1065 -10.07 0.93 47.60
C GLN A 1065 -8.58 0.70 47.88
N THR A 1066 -8.11 -0.55 47.78
CA THR A 1066 -6.71 -0.93 48.01
C THR A 1066 -6.06 -1.53 46.77
N GLY A 1067 -6.77 -2.37 46.02
CA GLY A 1067 -6.23 -3.10 44.87
C GLY A 1067 -6.45 -2.40 43.51
N PRO A 1068 -5.46 -2.38 42.61
CA PRO A 1068 -5.68 -2.11 41.18
C PRO A 1068 -6.55 -3.18 40.49
N GLU A 1069 -7.14 -2.81 39.36
CA GLU A 1069 -8.14 -3.60 38.64
C GLU A 1069 -7.75 -3.80 37.17
N MET A 1070 -7.77 -5.06 36.73
CA MET A 1070 -7.88 -5.44 35.32
C MET A 1070 -9.36 -5.59 34.99
N GLN A 1071 -9.86 -4.66 34.18
CA GLN A 1071 -11.29 -4.51 33.91
C GLN A 1071 -11.89 -5.67 33.10
N ILE A 1072 -13.13 -6.06 33.40
CA ILE A 1072 -13.94 -6.97 32.57
C ILE A 1072 -15.21 -6.24 32.15
N LEU A 1073 -15.35 -6.00 30.85
CA LEU A 1073 -16.48 -5.23 30.34
C LEU A 1073 -16.98 -5.80 29.00
N ASP A 1074 -18.29 -5.72 28.78
CA ASP A 1074 -18.82 -5.72 27.42
C ASP A 1074 -18.61 -4.33 26.79
N ASN A 1075 -17.54 -4.22 26.00
CA ASN A 1075 -17.17 -2.98 25.31
C ASN A 1075 -18.23 -2.50 24.30
N SER A 1076 -19.15 -3.36 23.86
CA SER A 1076 -20.10 -3.04 22.79
C SER A 1076 -21.31 -2.23 23.28
N CYS A 1077 -21.69 -2.36 24.55
CA CYS A 1077 -22.90 -1.69 25.04
C CYS A 1077 -22.87 -1.24 26.50
N HIS A 1078 -21.88 -1.64 27.32
CA HIS A 1078 -21.83 -1.12 28.69
C HIS A 1078 -21.52 0.38 28.67
N PRO A 1079 -22.25 1.25 29.42
CA PRO A 1079 -22.07 2.70 29.37
C PRO A 1079 -20.65 3.17 29.73
N ASP A 1080 -19.91 2.40 30.51
CA ASP A 1080 -18.54 2.74 30.92
C ASP A 1080 -17.52 2.54 29.78
N ALA A 1081 -17.87 1.80 28.72
CA ALA A 1081 -17.00 1.56 27.56
C ALA A 1081 -16.71 2.84 26.75
N GLN A 1082 -17.44 3.93 27.03
CA GLN A 1082 -17.18 5.26 26.44
C GLN A 1082 -15.80 5.80 26.82
N TYR A 1083 -15.25 5.39 27.96
CA TYR A 1083 -13.92 5.76 28.39
C TYR A 1083 -12.93 4.67 27.94
N PRO A 1084 -11.97 4.95 27.05
CA PRO A 1084 -11.03 3.93 26.58
C PRO A 1084 -10.26 3.25 27.73
N THR A 1085 -10.03 3.97 28.83
CA THR A 1085 -9.39 3.48 30.06
C THR A 1085 -10.29 2.60 30.94
N HIS A 1086 -11.57 2.40 30.58
CA HIS A 1086 -12.54 1.60 31.33
C HIS A 1086 -13.00 0.36 30.54
N ARG A 1087 -12.40 0.10 29.38
CA ARG A 1087 -12.71 -1.06 28.54
C ARG A 1087 -12.07 -2.33 29.08
N ALA A 1088 -12.49 -3.49 28.58
CA ALA A 1088 -11.94 -4.78 28.96
C ALA A 1088 -10.40 -4.82 28.89
N ALA A 1089 -9.78 -5.47 29.88
CA ALA A 1089 -8.34 -5.65 30.09
C ALA A 1089 -7.50 -4.39 30.37
N THR A 1090 -8.11 -3.20 30.40
CA THR A 1090 -7.45 -1.97 30.83
C THR A 1090 -6.95 -2.05 32.28
N LEU A 1091 -6.01 -1.18 32.63
CA LEU A 1091 -5.84 -0.80 34.03
C LEU A 1091 -6.90 0.28 34.30
N TYR A 1092 -7.96 -0.10 35.01
CA TYR A 1092 -9.17 0.69 35.14
C TYR A 1092 -8.88 2.15 35.51
N ASP A 1093 -9.42 3.11 34.73
CA ASP A 1093 -9.27 4.57 34.89
C ASP A 1093 -7.86 5.14 34.66
N MET A 1094 -6.86 4.30 34.35
CA MET A 1094 -5.45 4.73 34.33
C MET A 1094 -4.77 4.48 32.99
N LEU A 1095 -4.88 3.28 32.41
CA LEU A 1095 -4.23 2.93 31.14
C LEU A 1095 -5.18 2.16 30.22
N GLU A 1096 -5.32 2.66 28.99
CA GLU A 1096 -5.96 1.96 27.89
C GLU A 1096 -5.11 0.75 27.45
N VAL A 1097 -5.75 -0.24 26.84
CA VAL A 1097 -5.06 -1.33 26.15
C VAL A 1097 -4.29 -0.81 24.94
N SER A 1098 -3.12 -1.37 24.66
CA SER A 1098 -2.36 -1.06 23.43
C SER A 1098 -3.09 -1.50 22.16
N GLN A 1099 -3.97 -2.50 22.28
CA GLN A 1099 -4.83 -2.99 21.22
C GLN A 1099 -6.02 -3.74 21.81
N GLU A 1100 -7.22 -3.41 21.34
CA GLU A 1100 -8.45 -4.10 21.78
C GLU A 1100 -8.51 -5.51 21.16
N ASN A 1101 -8.67 -6.53 22.00
CA ASN A 1101 -8.68 -7.93 21.57
C ASN A 1101 -9.65 -8.82 22.35
N VAL A 1102 -10.67 -8.19 22.96
CA VAL A 1102 -11.70 -8.88 23.71
C VAL A 1102 -12.63 -9.65 22.77
N LYS A 1103 -12.88 -10.92 23.08
CA LYS A 1103 -13.85 -11.79 22.40
C LYS A 1103 -15.26 -11.35 22.76
N SER A 1104 -16.22 -11.76 21.93
CA SER A 1104 -17.62 -11.32 22.05
C SER A 1104 -18.22 -11.70 23.39
N VAL A 1105 -19.29 -11.01 23.78
CA VAL A 1105 -20.20 -11.47 24.83
C VAL A 1105 -20.54 -12.95 24.63
N GLY A 1106 -20.61 -13.71 25.72
CA GLY A 1106 -20.86 -15.15 25.66
C GLY A 1106 -19.67 -16.02 25.24
N GLN A 1107 -18.55 -15.44 24.76
CA GLN A 1107 -17.32 -16.18 24.46
C GLN A 1107 -16.34 -16.13 25.65
N TRP A 1108 -15.51 -17.17 25.76
CA TRP A 1108 -14.46 -17.24 26.77
C TRP A 1108 -13.23 -16.44 26.34
N ASN A 1109 -12.83 -15.49 27.18
CA ASN A 1109 -11.62 -14.70 27.10
C ASN A 1109 -10.56 -15.27 28.04
N LYS A 1110 -9.32 -15.46 27.57
CA LYS A 1110 -8.21 -15.92 28.41
C LYS A 1110 -7.43 -14.73 28.96
N VAL A 1111 -7.20 -14.71 30.26
CA VAL A 1111 -6.38 -13.72 30.97
C VAL A 1111 -5.10 -14.37 31.46
N ARG A 1112 -3.99 -13.63 31.32
CA ARG A 1112 -2.75 -13.88 32.06
C ARG A 1112 -2.30 -12.56 32.68
N LEU A 1113 -2.21 -12.52 34.00
CA LEU A 1113 -1.75 -11.37 34.78
C LEU A 1113 -0.42 -11.73 35.43
N VAL A 1114 0.64 -11.00 35.09
CA VAL A 1114 1.98 -11.23 35.64
C VAL A 1114 2.34 -10.06 36.54
N VAL A 1115 2.66 -10.34 37.80
CA VAL A 1115 3.15 -9.36 38.79
C VAL A 1115 4.52 -9.84 39.26
N THR A 1116 5.57 -9.06 39.01
CA THR A 1116 6.94 -9.44 39.38
C THR A 1116 7.77 -8.20 39.67
N ASP A 1117 8.35 -8.11 40.86
CA ASP A 1117 9.24 -7.02 41.29
C ASP A 1117 8.66 -5.62 41.08
N GLY A 1118 7.36 -5.49 41.28
CA GLY A 1118 6.63 -4.25 41.10
C GLY A 1118 6.33 -3.85 39.64
N GLN A 1119 6.55 -4.77 38.69
CA GLN A 1119 6.10 -4.64 37.31
C GLN A 1119 4.83 -5.47 37.10
N VAL A 1120 3.84 -4.92 36.40
CA VAL A 1120 2.57 -5.59 36.10
C VAL A 1120 2.36 -5.67 34.59
N LYS A 1121 1.88 -6.82 34.12
CA LYS A 1121 1.51 -7.06 32.72
C LYS A 1121 0.13 -7.69 32.63
N HIS A 1122 -0.76 -7.08 31.86
CA HIS A 1122 -2.05 -7.66 31.49
C HIS A 1122 -1.92 -8.29 30.11
N TYR A 1123 -2.23 -9.57 30.03
CA TYR A 1123 -2.43 -10.26 28.77
C TYR A 1123 -3.90 -10.65 28.66
N LEU A 1124 -4.49 -10.36 27.51
CA LEU A 1124 -5.82 -10.81 27.13
C LEU A 1124 -5.67 -11.61 25.83
N ASN A 1125 -6.28 -12.79 25.76
CA ASN A 1125 -6.23 -13.69 24.60
C ASN A 1125 -4.81 -13.87 24.03
N ASN A 1126 -3.86 -14.14 24.94
CA ASN A 1126 -2.43 -14.36 24.67
C ASN A 1126 -1.65 -13.17 24.08
N ARG A 1127 -2.21 -11.95 24.05
CA ARG A 1127 -1.49 -10.72 23.66
C ARG A 1127 -1.27 -9.84 24.89
N LEU A 1128 -0.08 -9.27 25.00
CA LEU A 1128 0.20 -8.22 25.98
C LEU A 1128 -0.58 -6.97 25.57
N VAL A 1129 -1.42 -6.47 26.48
CA VAL A 1129 -2.29 -5.31 26.22
C VAL A 1129 -2.02 -4.14 27.15
N VAL A 1130 -1.48 -4.38 28.35
CA VAL A 1130 -1.07 -3.31 29.29
C VAL A 1130 0.22 -3.75 30.00
N GLU A 1131 1.18 -2.84 30.13
CA GLU A 1131 2.41 -3.04 30.92
C GLU A 1131 2.75 -1.75 31.68
N TYR A 1132 2.97 -1.85 33.00
CA TYR A 1132 3.26 -0.68 33.83
C TYR A 1132 3.94 -1.03 35.16
N PRO A 1133 4.70 -0.09 35.77
CA PRO A 1133 5.20 -0.25 37.13
C PRO A 1133 4.07 0.03 38.14
N ASN A 1134 3.83 -0.88 39.09
CA ASN A 1134 2.89 -0.67 40.21
C ASN A 1134 3.56 -0.08 41.47
N VAL A 1135 4.78 0.45 41.31
CA VAL A 1135 5.55 1.16 42.33
C VAL A 1135 6.29 2.37 41.76
N GLY A 1136 6.76 3.25 42.64
CA GLY A 1136 7.62 4.37 42.26
C GLY A 1136 6.90 5.56 41.62
N LYS A 1137 7.69 6.48 41.03
CA LYS A 1137 7.20 7.81 40.62
C LYS A 1137 6.19 7.77 39.47
N GLU A 1138 6.32 6.79 38.58
CA GLU A 1138 5.39 6.63 37.46
C GLU A 1138 4.03 6.14 37.95
N TRP A 1139 4.01 5.13 38.83
CA TRP A 1139 2.80 4.68 39.52
C TRP A 1139 2.07 5.81 40.25
N GLU A 1140 2.81 6.57 41.07
CA GLU A 1140 2.25 7.74 41.78
C GLU A 1140 1.69 8.82 40.84
N ARG A 1141 2.29 8.98 39.65
CA ARG A 1141 1.82 9.94 38.66
C ARG A 1141 0.51 9.48 38.04
N MET A 1142 0.39 8.19 37.73
CA MET A 1142 -0.84 7.64 37.17
C MET A 1142 -1.99 7.76 38.18
N ILE A 1143 -1.78 7.41 39.45
CA ILE A 1143 -2.80 7.57 40.51
C ILE A 1143 -3.26 9.04 40.64
N LYS A 1144 -2.34 10.00 40.59
CA LYS A 1144 -2.69 11.43 40.68
C LYS A 1144 -3.53 11.94 39.50
N ARG A 1145 -3.50 11.23 38.37
CA ARG A 1145 -4.23 11.58 37.14
C ARG A 1145 -5.55 10.82 36.99
N SER A 1146 -5.82 9.84 37.86
CA SER A 1146 -7.05 9.05 37.87
C SER A 1146 -8.00 9.51 38.97
N LYS A 1147 -9.20 8.90 39.02
CA LYS A 1147 -10.20 9.06 40.08
C LYS A 1147 -9.69 8.61 41.45
N PHE A 1148 -8.62 7.83 41.51
CA PHE A 1148 -8.05 7.29 42.74
C PHE A 1148 -7.16 8.27 43.50
N LYS A 1149 -6.90 9.47 42.98
CA LYS A 1149 -5.99 10.47 43.58
C LYS A 1149 -6.24 10.78 45.07
N ASP A 1150 -7.49 10.67 45.52
CA ASP A 1150 -7.93 10.97 46.88
C ASP A 1150 -8.10 9.70 47.74
N MET A 1151 -7.93 8.49 47.17
CA MET A 1151 -8.00 7.21 47.87
C MET A 1151 -6.64 6.85 48.47
N LYS A 1152 -6.48 7.10 49.77
CA LYS A 1152 -5.17 7.02 50.46
C LYS A 1152 -4.50 5.64 50.43
N LEU A 1153 -5.29 4.57 50.43
CA LEU A 1153 -4.81 3.18 50.49
C LEU A 1153 -4.66 2.52 49.12
N PHE A 1154 -5.17 3.15 48.06
CA PHE A 1154 -5.15 2.59 46.71
C PHE A 1154 -3.72 2.37 46.21
N GLY A 1155 -3.44 1.16 45.75
CA GLY A 1155 -2.18 0.81 45.11
C GLY A 1155 -0.95 0.95 46.00
N LYS A 1156 -1.11 0.87 47.33
CA LYS A 1156 0.01 1.00 48.29
C LYS A 1156 0.75 -0.29 48.56
N SER A 1157 0.12 -1.44 48.31
CA SER A 1157 0.73 -2.74 48.53
C SER A 1157 1.18 -3.38 47.23
N THR A 1158 2.35 -4.01 47.26
CA THR A 1158 2.84 -4.91 46.20
C THR A 1158 2.44 -6.36 46.44
N SER A 1159 1.85 -6.66 47.60
CA SER A 1159 1.34 -7.98 47.95
C SER A 1159 -0.11 -7.90 48.44
N GLY A 1160 -0.94 -8.89 48.11
CA GLY A 1160 -2.30 -8.95 48.60
C GLY A 1160 -3.09 -10.10 48.01
N ARG A 1161 -4.39 -10.11 48.28
CA ARG A 1161 -5.32 -11.11 47.72
C ARG A 1161 -5.63 -10.81 46.25
N ILE A 1162 -6.14 -11.81 45.55
CA ILE A 1162 -6.73 -11.70 44.20
C ILE A 1162 -8.25 -11.76 44.38
N GLY A 1163 -9.00 -10.93 43.66
CA GLY A 1163 -10.45 -10.82 43.79
C GLY A 1163 -11.19 -10.77 42.45
N LEU A 1164 -12.45 -11.22 42.49
CA LEU A 1164 -13.40 -11.20 41.38
C LEU A 1164 -14.60 -10.35 41.80
N GLN A 1165 -14.93 -9.35 40.98
CA GLN A 1165 -15.89 -8.31 41.35
C GLN A 1165 -17.34 -8.71 41.07
N ASP A 1166 -18.23 -8.42 42.03
CA ASP A 1166 -19.67 -8.36 41.83
C ASP A 1166 -20.08 -6.91 41.52
N HIS A 1167 -20.38 -6.65 40.25
CA HIS A 1167 -20.98 -5.40 39.77
C HIS A 1167 -22.43 -5.60 39.28
N GLY A 1168 -23.09 -6.65 39.79
CA GLY A 1168 -24.50 -6.92 39.53
C GLY A 1168 -24.81 -7.53 38.17
N ASP A 1169 -23.81 -7.90 37.37
CA ASP A 1169 -23.98 -8.44 36.02
C ASP A 1169 -23.45 -9.86 35.88
N GLY A 1170 -24.05 -10.64 34.96
CA GLY A 1170 -23.72 -12.05 34.80
C GLY A 1170 -22.29 -12.24 34.30
N VAL A 1171 -21.45 -12.90 35.09
CA VAL A 1171 -20.05 -13.19 34.75
C VAL A 1171 -19.72 -14.64 35.13
N TRP A 1172 -18.90 -15.30 34.32
CA TRP A 1172 -18.45 -16.67 34.52
C TRP A 1172 -16.93 -16.75 34.48
N PHE A 1173 -16.35 -17.60 35.33
CA PHE A 1173 -14.92 -17.86 35.42
C PHE A 1173 -14.64 -19.36 35.39
N ARG A 1174 -13.54 -19.75 34.73
CA ARG A 1174 -12.99 -21.12 34.77
C ARG A 1174 -11.48 -21.09 34.61
N ASN A 1175 -10.82 -22.24 34.79
CA ASN A 1175 -9.37 -22.37 34.66
C ASN A 1175 -8.58 -21.38 35.54
N VAL A 1176 -9.15 -20.98 36.69
CA VAL A 1176 -8.52 -20.01 37.60
C VAL A 1176 -7.37 -20.70 38.33
N LYS A 1177 -6.15 -20.29 38.02
CA LYS A 1177 -4.93 -20.88 38.56
C LYS A 1177 -3.85 -19.83 38.77
N VAL A 1178 -2.98 -20.07 39.74
CA VAL A 1178 -1.90 -19.16 40.11
C VAL A 1178 -0.61 -19.92 40.26
N ARG A 1179 0.50 -19.25 39.96
CA ARG A 1179 1.85 -19.70 40.28
C ARG A 1179 2.60 -18.56 40.95
N GLU A 1180 3.24 -18.84 42.07
CA GLU A 1180 4.17 -17.90 42.71
C GLU A 1180 5.49 -17.87 41.93
N LEU A 1181 6.01 -16.66 41.73
CA LEU A 1181 7.29 -16.42 41.07
C LEU A 1181 8.35 -16.09 42.13
N GLU A 1182 9.62 -16.36 41.82
CA GLU A 1182 10.74 -16.09 42.73
C GLU A 1182 10.96 -14.59 42.98
#